data_AF-A0A2P6VJC1-F1
#
_entry.id   AF-A0A2P6VJC1-F1
#
_cell.length_a   1.000
_cell.length_b   1.000
_cell.length_c   1.000
_cell.angle_alpha   90.00
_cell.angle_beta   90.00
_cell.angle_gamma   90.00
#
_symmetry.space_group_name_H-M   'P 1'
#
loop_
_entity.id
_entity.type
_entity.pdbx_description
1 polymer ?
#
loop_
_entity_poly.entity_id
_entity_poly.type
_entity_poly.pdbx_seq_one_letter_code
_entity_poly.pdbx_strand_id
1 'polypeptide(L)'
;MLRCGECEPSKQFRTPAALLQHVVTKHPRVWSPADPCFRECDVCEREFSAPVWLDKHVREVHLQQQQGGLAAAGRARDPFRLPAHKRSGAATRYGLGSDRPDIRDLYTCFACDHALMEHQAPADLLAHLRQAGCYPEQAAWLEGARACPDCGRAFGSFQALSSHVAAKHLAPMMEAEDEFDRFILGSDWSDSEEGAGAAGGGRRPGIDYMIWLAQQEQTPEELEERMENCGFTHDEAYELLCQGVKPWDNDAWDVLAALSKAVVIAEDRSGKEPQRLLGVRTADGRLVHVQTTQAQLANIHSGMRVKVSGSWQRPAPAAAGGAALAAAPAAPACTFAAATIQASGAAFAAPTLTRPLTAAGGAAVAATAGVAEAGVLSTNALVAADLSTIVIPIAGVSKPGTACPGTQLPLASVDAVRKAVLPELNPAGITVGSTYNKCSYGKSSFTAANSQVANLVQLPCNGVTNGVAWTFSKCDFDDFNGYADAADAALAARGIDLSRFKHRVYLIPPGQCGFVGLGYIGCDGSYTCRSWIGADFWATPQAIVHEMGHNLYMGHAGATNSEGVFDEYADDSGTMGYCCQDRCPNTPHAWQLGWISVRQLDGASLKPGVPVTLTVASQALSSQSGLRIVPSWAAGVDPIFVGYRTKASGDAALEPQLAGRLHLYTAGITNTYDPKLTSWKGSLSTAGTAWTHPTAGMVVRLKAAGGTAASVTLCRKAGKETLASCLAGLDNDCNGLVGAKDPACAALVRRRRAAVRRPTMARAAVP
;
A
#
# COMPACT_ATOMS: atom_id res chain seq x y z
N MET A 1 -35.83 -11.77 15.92
CA MET A 1 -34.98 -11.64 17.13
C MET A 1 -33.55 -11.49 16.67
N LEU A 2 -32.86 -10.42 17.08
CA LEU A 2 -31.48 -10.14 16.71
C LEU A 2 -30.55 -10.94 17.62
N ARG A 3 -29.43 -11.43 17.11
CA ARG A 3 -28.47 -12.27 17.85
C ARG A 3 -27.12 -11.57 17.93
N CYS A 4 -26.47 -11.65 19.09
CA CYS A 4 -25.06 -11.26 19.20
C CYS A 4 -24.20 -12.42 18.71
N GLY A 5 -23.36 -12.17 17.70
CA GLY A 5 -22.46 -13.16 17.09
C GLY A 5 -21.28 -13.56 17.97
N GLU A 6 -20.99 -12.77 19.02
CA GLU A 6 -19.80 -12.89 19.86
C GLU A 6 -20.06 -13.58 21.22
N CYS A 7 -21.33 -13.84 21.55
CA CYS A 7 -21.70 -14.57 22.76
C CYS A 7 -21.98 -16.04 22.42
N GLU A 8 -21.44 -16.98 23.19
CA GLU A 8 -21.87 -18.38 23.19
C GLU A 8 -22.55 -18.80 24.51
N PRO A 9 -23.80 -19.35 24.46
CA PRO A 9 -24.68 -19.40 23.29
C PRO A 9 -25.22 -18.01 22.91
N SER A 10 -25.53 -17.81 21.63
CA SER A 10 -25.95 -16.51 21.07
C SER A 10 -27.13 -15.90 21.84
N LYS A 11 -26.89 -14.80 22.56
CA LYS A 11 -27.96 -14.05 23.25
C LYS A 11 -28.87 -13.36 22.24
N GLN A 12 -30.18 -13.42 22.48
CA GLN A 12 -31.21 -12.85 21.61
C GLN A 12 -31.78 -11.54 22.16
N PHE A 13 -31.98 -10.56 21.29
CA PHE A 13 -32.51 -9.24 21.60
C PHE A 13 -33.72 -8.92 20.74
N ARG A 14 -34.70 -8.23 21.34
CA ARG A 14 -35.95 -7.85 20.66
C ARG A 14 -35.82 -6.57 19.83
N THR A 15 -34.84 -5.71 20.13
CA THR A 15 -34.63 -4.43 19.44
C THR A 15 -33.15 -4.21 19.10
N PRO A 16 -32.84 -3.47 18.02
CA PRO A 16 -31.46 -3.11 17.67
C PRO A 16 -30.72 -2.36 18.77
N ALA A 17 -31.39 -1.44 19.47
CA ALA A 17 -30.80 -0.68 20.57
C ALA A 17 -30.32 -1.58 21.74
N ALA A 18 -31.07 -2.64 22.05
CA ALA A 18 -30.68 -3.59 23.09
C ALA A 18 -29.51 -4.47 22.66
N LEU A 19 -29.42 -4.84 21.38
CA LEU A 19 -28.25 -5.55 20.84
C LEU A 19 -27.02 -4.64 20.85
N LEU A 20 -27.15 -3.39 20.41
CA LEU A 20 -26.04 -2.43 20.38
C LEU A 20 -25.51 -2.15 21.79
N GLN A 21 -26.40 -1.88 22.75
CA GLN A 21 -26.02 -1.69 24.15
C GLN A 21 -25.28 -2.92 24.71
N HIS A 22 -25.71 -4.13 24.34
CA HIS A 22 -25.04 -5.37 24.73
C HIS A 22 -23.66 -5.52 24.10
N VAL A 23 -23.51 -5.25 22.80
CA VAL A 23 -22.22 -5.31 22.09
C VAL A 23 -21.22 -4.31 22.69
N VAL A 24 -21.63 -3.05 22.88
CA VAL A 24 -20.78 -2.01 23.49
C VAL A 24 -20.34 -2.38 24.91
N THR A 25 -21.23 -2.98 25.71
CA THR A 25 -20.92 -3.30 27.11
C THR A 25 -20.21 -4.62 27.34
N LYS A 26 -20.38 -5.62 26.46
CA LYS A 26 -19.86 -6.98 26.65
C LYS A 26 -18.79 -7.40 25.63
N HIS A 27 -18.72 -6.71 24.49
CA HIS A 27 -17.73 -6.95 23.45
C HIS A 27 -17.03 -5.64 23.01
N PRO A 28 -16.45 -4.87 23.95
CA PRO A 28 -15.87 -3.55 23.64
C PRO A 28 -14.70 -3.60 22.65
N ARG A 29 -14.11 -4.77 22.39
CA ARG A 29 -13.04 -4.96 21.39
C ARG A 29 -13.54 -5.14 19.96
N VAL A 30 -14.82 -5.42 19.76
CA VAL A 30 -15.45 -5.65 18.44
C VAL A 30 -16.02 -4.34 17.88
N TRP A 31 -16.06 -3.27 18.68
CA TRP A 31 -16.57 -1.97 18.29
C TRP A 31 -15.42 -1.01 17.98
N SER A 32 -15.35 -0.54 16.73
CA SER A 32 -14.25 0.29 16.20
C SER A 32 -14.38 1.76 16.66
N PRO A 33 -13.27 2.48 16.91
CA PRO A 33 -13.26 3.90 17.30
C PRO A 33 -13.84 4.87 16.25
N ALA A 34 -14.20 4.40 15.06
CA ALA A 34 -14.69 5.23 13.96
C ALA A 34 -16.18 5.62 14.04
N ASP A 35 -16.90 5.29 15.12
CA ASP A 35 -18.32 5.65 15.32
C ASP A 35 -18.42 6.96 16.15
N PRO A 36 -19.22 7.99 15.74
CA PRO A 36 -19.16 9.37 16.26
C PRO A 36 -19.80 9.56 17.65
N CYS A 37 -19.77 8.53 18.49
CA CYS A 37 -20.38 8.53 19.82
C CYS A 37 -19.39 8.85 20.96
N PHE A 38 -18.08 8.92 20.70
CA PHE A 38 -17.11 9.38 21.68
C PHE A 38 -17.13 10.90 21.79
N ARG A 39 -17.08 11.38 23.04
CA ARG A 39 -17.00 12.81 23.34
C ARG A 39 -15.65 13.05 24.01
N GLU A 40 -14.88 13.94 23.43
CA GLU A 40 -13.59 14.37 23.94
C GLU A 40 -13.78 15.53 24.94
N CYS A 41 -12.95 15.58 25.98
CA CYS A 41 -12.92 16.73 26.86
C CYS A 41 -12.09 17.84 26.22
N ASP A 42 -12.74 18.94 25.83
CA ASP A 42 -12.10 20.12 25.20
C ASP A 42 -10.96 20.77 26.01
N VAL A 43 -10.74 20.35 27.27
CA VAL A 43 -9.71 20.89 28.16
C VAL A 43 -8.47 19.99 28.26
N CYS A 44 -8.62 18.67 28.16
CA CYS A 44 -7.50 17.74 28.33
C CYS A 44 -7.45 16.59 27.31
N GLU A 45 -8.31 16.65 26.30
CA GLU A 45 -8.31 15.73 25.15
C GLU A 45 -8.53 14.25 25.52
N ARG A 46 -9.09 13.99 26.72
CA ARG A 46 -9.49 12.63 27.12
C ARG A 46 -10.84 12.26 26.51
N GLU A 47 -10.91 11.06 25.93
CA GLU A 47 -12.12 10.51 25.33
C GLU A 47 -12.99 9.78 26.35
N PHE A 48 -14.31 9.95 26.24
CA PHE A 48 -15.29 9.29 27.08
C PHE A 48 -16.33 8.55 26.25
N SER A 49 -16.64 7.32 26.67
CA SER A 49 -17.60 6.43 26.01
C SER A 49 -19.07 6.83 26.18
N ALA A 50 -19.37 7.82 27.03
CA ALA A 50 -20.71 8.40 27.16
C ALA A 50 -20.67 9.83 27.73
N PRO A 51 -21.66 10.70 27.40
CA PRO A 51 -21.73 12.07 27.89
C PRO A 51 -21.71 12.20 29.42
N VAL A 52 -22.32 11.26 30.16
CA VAL A 52 -22.34 11.29 31.64
C VAL A 52 -20.94 11.18 32.26
N TRP A 53 -20.01 10.50 31.58
CA TRP A 53 -18.63 10.34 32.04
C TRP A 53 -17.77 11.56 31.73
N LEU A 54 -17.97 12.17 30.56
CA LEU A 54 -17.38 13.46 30.23
C LEU A 54 -17.84 14.55 31.22
N ASP A 55 -19.14 14.64 31.50
CA ASP A 55 -19.70 15.59 32.45
C ASP A 55 -19.19 15.39 33.88
N LYS A 56 -19.00 14.13 34.28
CA LYS A 56 -18.40 13.80 35.57
C LYS A 56 -16.92 14.23 35.61
N HIS A 57 -16.16 13.92 34.58
CA HIS A 57 -14.76 14.31 34.46
C HIS A 57 -14.56 15.83 34.46
N VAL A 58 -15.34 16.58 33.67
CA VAL A 58 -15.28 18.05 33.65
C VAL A 58 -15.60 18.63 35.03
N ARG A 59 -16.57 18.04 35.74
CA ARG A 59 -16.90 18.46 37.12
C ARG A 59 -15.80 18.18 38.13
N GLU A 60 -15.21 17.00 38.09
CA GLU A 60 -14.25 16.55 39.10
C GLU A 60 -12.84 17.09 38.84
N VAL A 61 -12.44 17.23 37.58
CA VAL A 61 -11.05 17.58 37.21
C VAL A 61 -10.91 19.06 36.89
N HIS A 62 -11.87 19.66 36.19
CA HIS A 62 -11.74 21.03 35.65
C HIS A 62 -12.53 22.08 36.44
N LEU A 63 -13.70 21.73 36.99
CA LEU A 63 -14.50 22.65 37.81
C LEU A 63 -13.99 22.77 39.25
N GLN A 64 -13.29 21.77 39.81
CA GLN A 64 -12.59 21.94 41.10
C GLN A 64 -11.37 22.88 41.00
N GLN A 65 -10.76 23.02 39.82
CA GLN A 65 -9.65 23.95 39.62
C GLN A 65 -10.10 25.42 39.47
N GLN A 66 -11.33 25.68 39.00
CA GLN A 66 -11.83 27.05 38.81
C GLN A 66 -12.42 27.69 40.08
N GLN A 67 -12.69 26.93 41.14
CA GLN A 67 -13.17 27.49 42.42
C GLN A 67 -12.04 27.87 43.41
N GLY A 68 -10.77 27.78 42.98
CA GLY A 68 -9.61 28.19 43.77
C GLY A 68 -9.29 29.69 43.77
N GLY A 69 -10.12 30.52 43.13
CA GLY A 69 -9.84 31.96 43.01
C GLY A 69 -11.10 32.79 43.01
N LEU A 70 -11.71 33.01 44.18
CA LEU A 70 -12.39 34.24 44.63
C LEU A 70 -13.08 34.03 45.99
N ALA A 71 -12.86 34.99 46.89
CA ALA A 71 -13.56 35.24 48.16
C ALA A 71 -13.14 34.46 49.43
N ALA A 72 -12.34 35.17 50.25
CA ALA A 72 -12.40 35.09 51.69
C ALA A 72 -13.73 35.68 52.24
N ALA A 73 -14.11 35.22 53.43
CA ALA A 73 -15.20 35.67 54.32
C ALA A 73 -16.58 34.98 54.15
N GLY A 74 -16.92 34.15 55.14
CA GLY A 74 -18.30 33.74 55.42
C GLY A 74 -18.48 32.24 55.66
N ARG A 75 -18.50 31.80 56.92
CA ARG A 75 -18.88 30.43 57.30
C ARG A 75 -20.38 30.21 57.09
N ALA A 76 -20.75 29.15 56.37
CA ALA A 76 -21.97 28.39 56.63
C ALA A 76 -21.71 26.91 56.30
N ARG A 77 -22.25 26.02 57.14
CA ARG A 77 -21.99 24.58 57.20
C ARG A 77 -22.65 23.84 56.04
N ASP A 78 -21.94 22.86 55.47
CA ASP A 78 -22.54 21.73 54.74
C ASP A 78 -22.05 20.42 55.38
N PRO A 79 -22.94 19.43 55.65
CA PRO A 79 -22.70 18.40 56.65
C PRO A 79 -22.40 17.04 56.02
N PHE A 80 -21.17 16.75 55.62
CA PHE A 80 -20.67 15.36 55.52
C PHE A 80 -19.13 15.36 55.51
N ARG A 81 -18.54 15.55 56.69
CA ARG A 81 -17.16 15.17 56.96
C ARG A 81 -17.02 14.77 58.41
N LEU A 82 -16.74 13.49 58.65
CA LEU A 82 -15.99 13.00 59.81
C LEU A 82 -15.43 11.59 59.47
N PRO A 83 -14.37 11.13 60.17
CA PRO A 83 -13.09 10.86 59.52
C PRO A 83 -12.50 9.47 59.85
N ALA A 84 -11.54 9.04 59.03
CA ALA A 84 -10.70 7.89 59.35
C ALA A 84 -9.52 8.32 60.25
N HIS A 85 -9.54 7.92 61.53
CA HIS A 85 -8.38 7.30 62.18
C HIS A 85 -8.70 6.79 63.61
N LYS A 86 -8.25 5.56 63.88
CA LYS A 86 -8.02 4.86 65.17
C LYS A 86 -8.96 3.67 65.45
N ARG A 87 -8.45 2.44 65.34
CA ARG A 87 -8.04 1.57 66.48
C ARG A 87 -7.80 0.13 66.03
N SER A 88 -6.66 -0.39 66.48
CA SER A 88 -6.38 -1.79 66.77
C SER A 88 -7.13 -2.25 68.03
N GLY A 89 -7.62 -3.50 68.06
CA GLY A 89 -7.87 -4.26 69.30
C GLY A 89 -9.18 -5.05 69.43
N ALA A 90 -9.01 -6.38 69.52
CA ALA A 90 -9.73 -7.36 70.34
C ALA A 90 -11.18 -7.84 69.98
N ALA A 91 -11.32 -9.16 70.13
CA ALA A 91 -12.46 -10.06 69.96
C ALA A 91 -13.78 -9.67 70.68
N THR A 92 -14.94 -10.12 70.18
CA THR A 92 -15.75 -11.28 70.66
C THR A 92 -17.14 -11.33 69.96
N ARG A 93 -17.63 -12.57 69.73
CA ARG A 93 -18.95 -13.11 69.26
C ARG A 93 -20.22 -12.22 69.21
N TYR A 94 -20.97 -12.27 68.11
CA TYR A 94 -22.24 -13.03 67.88
C TYR A 94 -23.01 -12.49 66.63
N GLY A 95 -23.64 -13.39 65.86
CA GLY A 95 -24.99 -13.16 65.30
C GLY A 95 -25.15 -12.57 63.88
N LEU A 96 -25.29 -13.48 62.91
CA LEU A 96 -26.08 -13.43 61.66
C LEU A 96 -26.68 -12.09 61.19
N GLY A 97 -26.32 -11.70 59.96
CA GLY A 97 -27.05 -10.75 59.12
C GLY A 97 -26.41 -10.63 57.75
N SER A 98 -27.09 -11.10 56.71
CA SER A 98 -26.69 -11.06 55.30
C SER A 98 -26.51 -9.64 54.79
N ASP A 99 -25.32 -9.31 54.26
CA ASP A 99 -25.10 -8.44 53.10
C ASP A 99 -23.60 -8.46 52.73
N ARG A 100 -23.28 -8.82 51.48
CA ARG A 100 -21.91 -8.80 50.93
C ARG A 100 -21.60 -7.40 50.37
N PRO A 101 -20.51 -6.73 50.79
CA PRO A 101 -20.01 -5.56 50.09
C PRO A 101 -19.16 -5.93 48.86
N ASP A 102 -19.13 -4.98 47.93
CA ASP A 102 -18.54 -5.03 46.58
C ASP A 102 -17.02 -5.25 46.61
N ILE A 103 -16.54 -6.26 45.85
CA ILE A 103 -15.15 -6.70 45.77
C ILE A 103 -14.50 -5.98 44.58
N ARG A 104 -13.69 -4.95 44.81
CA ARG A 104 -12.90 -4.36 43.71
C ARG A 104 -11.40 -4.10 43.95
N ASP A 105 -10.88 -4.07 45.18
CA ASP A 105 -9.46 -3.73 45.38
C ASP A 105 -8.71 -4.67 46.36
N LEU A 106 -8.42 -5.91 45.92
CA LEU A 106 -7.54 -6.86 46.63
C LEU A 106 -6.68 -7.66 45.64
N TYR A 107 -5.38 -7.83 45.95
CA TYR A 107 -4.55 -8.85 45.30
C TYR A 107 -4.73 -10.15 46.08
N THR A 108 -5.37 -11.14 45.47
CA THR A 108 -5.53 -12.48 46.05
C THR A 108 -4.50 -13.44 45.48
N CYS A 109 -3.79 -14.16 46.36
CA CYS A 109 -3.01 -15.31 45.95
C CYS A 109 -3.97 -16.41 45.48
N PHE A 110 -4.03 -16.65 44.18
CA PHE A 110 -5.02 -17.53 43.53
C PHE A 110 -4.98 -18.99 44.02
N ALA A 111 -3.89 -19.42 44.67
CA ALA A 111 -3.74 -20.78 45.18
C ALA A 111 -4.35 -20.98 46.58
N CYS A 112 -4.43 -19.93 47.40
CA CYS A 112 -4.87 -20.04 48.80
C CYS A 112 -5.92 -18.99 49.21
N ASP A 113 -6.37 -18.16 48.27
CA ASP A 113 -7.34 -17.06 48.46
C ASP A 113 -6.94 -16.05 49.55
N HIS A 114 -5.65 -15.98 49.89
CA HIS A 114 -5.16 -14.97 50.83
C HIS A 114 -5.10 -13.60 50.15
N ALA A 115 -5.82 -12.62 50.71
CA ALA A 115 -5.96 -11.29 50.13
C ALA A 115 -5.04 -10.27 50.82
N LEU A 116 -4.26 -9.53 50.04
CA LEU A 116 -3.36 -8.47 50.52
C LEU A 116 -3.88 -7.10 50.05
N MET A 117 -3.81 -6.10 50.93
CA MET A 117 -4.32 -4.74 50.69
C MET A 117 -3.28 -3.85 49.98
N GLU A 118 -3.76 -2.94 49.13
CA GLU A 118 -3.06 -2.18 48.06
C GLU A 118 -1.87 -1.28 48.47
N HIS A 119 -1.53 -1.17 49.76
CA HIS A 119 -0.40 -0.33 50.21
C HIS A 119 0.84 -1.11 50.66
N GLN A 120 0.98 -2.36 50.24
CA GLN A 120 2.15 -3.19 50.50
C GLN A 120 2.72 -3.76 49.19
N ALA A 121 4.03 -3.58 49.00
CA ALA A 121 4.73 -3.66 47.72
C ALA A 121 4.85 -5.10 47.16
N PRO A 122 5.24 -5.28 45.87
CA PRO A 122 5.45 -6.60 45.25
C PRO A 122 6.41 -7.55 46.00
N ALA A 123 7.24 -7.02 46.91
CA ALA A 123 8.13 -7.79 47.75
C ALA A 123 7.39 -8.70 48.75
N ASP A 124 6.22 -8.29 49.22
CA ASP A 124 5.44 -9.05 50.21
C ASP A 124 4.68 -10.21 49.57
N LEU A 125 4.23 -10.03 48.31
CA LEU A 125 3.69 -11.12 47.50
C LEU A 125 4.78 -12.16 47.18
N LEU A 126 6.01 -11.72 46.89
CA LEU A 126 7.14 -12.61 46.65
C LEU A 126 7.56 -13.37 47.92
N ALA A 127 7.53 -12.72 49.09
CA ALA A 127 7.78 -13.37 50.38
C ALA A 127 6.69 -14.39 50.73
N HIS A 128 5.43 -14.07 50.45
CA HIS A 128 4.29 -14.99 50.61
C HIS A 128 4.43 -16.22 49.69
N LEU A 129 4.77 -16.04 48.41
CA LEU A 129 4.97 -17.14 47.46
C LEU A 129 6.14 -18.05 47.88
N ARG A 130 7.22 -17.49 48.45
CA ARG A 130 8.35 -18.26 49.00
C ARG A 130 7.98 -19.08 50.23
N GLN A 131 7.19 -18.52 51.16
CA GLN A 131 6.76 -19.25 52.37
C GLN A 131 5.67 -20.29 52.09
N ALA A 132 4.78 -20.03 51.13
CA ALA A 132 3.68 -20.94 50.80
C ALA A 132 4.11 -22.09 49.86
N GLY A 133 5.28 -22.00 49.22
CA GLY A 133 5.78 -23.03 48.30
C GLY A 133 4.97 -23.15 47.00
N CYS A 134 4.27 -22.10 46.59
CA CYS A 134 3.38 -22.11 45.41
C CYS A 134 4.05 -21.40 44.21
N TYR A 135 4.03 -22.05 43.04
CA TYR A 135 4.58 -21.57 41.75
C TYR A 135 6.08 -21.20 41.75
N PRO A 136 6.98 -22.20 41.82
CA PRO A 136 8.43 -21.97 41.76
C PRO A 136 8.89 -21.30 40.44
N GLU A 137 8.14 -21.45 39.36
CA GLU A 137 8.45 -20.87 38.05
C GLU A 137 8.26 -19.35 37.98
N GLN A 138 7.26 -18.79 38.69
CA GLN A 138 7.06 -17.33 38.75
C GLN A 138 8.10 -16.63 39.63
N ALA A 139 8.56 -17.29 40.70
CA ALA A 139 9.69 -16.81 41.49
C ALA A 139 10.99 -16.83 40.66
N ALA A 140 11.22 -17.91 39.89
CA ALA A 140 12.36 -18.02 38.99
C ALA A 140 12.34 -16.97 37.86
N TRP A 141 11.16 -16.62 37.34
CA TRP A 141 11.00 -15.58 36.32
C TRP A 141 11.35 -14.18 36.84
N LEU A 142 10.91 -13.83 38.06
CA LEU A 142 11.25 -12.56 38.70
C LEU A 142 12.73 -12.46 39.09
N GLU A 143 13.39 -13.59 39.35
CA GLU A 143 14.82 -13.68 39.61
C GLU A 143 15.67 -13.60 38.32
N GLY A 144 15.19 -14.19 37.21
CA GLY A 144 15.83 -14.10 35.89
C GLY A 144 15.78 -12.71 35.27
N ALA A 145 14.75 -11.91 35.58
CA ALA A 145 14.59 -10.54 35.06
C ALA A 145 15.64 -9.53 35.55
N ARG A 146 16.57 -9.93 36.43
CA ARG A 146 17.65 -9.08 36.95
C ARG A 146 19.06 -9.62 36.67
N ALA A 147 19.19 -10.54 35.73
CA ALA A 147 20.49 -11.02 35.25
C ALA A 147 20.97 -10.22 34.03
N CYS A 148 22.28 -9.94 33.98
CA CYS A 148 22.90 -9.36 32.78
C CYS A 148 22.86 -10.40 31.65
N PRO A 149 22.29 -10.08 30.48
CA PRO A 149 22.17 -11.03 29.39
C PRO A 149 23.51 -11.46 28.81
N ASP A 150 24.54 -10.60 28.89
CA ASP A 150 25.85 -10.84 28.28
C ASP A 150 26.75 -11.74 29.14
N CYS A 151 26.62 -11.69 30.47
CA CYS A 151 27.48 -12.47 31.38
C CYS A 151 26.74 -13.31 32.42
N GLY A 152 25.41 -13.26 32.47
CA GLY A 152 24.56 -14.04 33.37
C GLY A 152 24.57 -13.59 34.84
N ARG A 153 25.28 -12.51 35.20
CA ARG A 153 25.38 -12.06 36.60
C ARG A 153 24.06 -11.44 37.08
N ALA A 154 23.53 -11.89 38.22
CA ALA A 154 22.29 -11.36 38.81
C ALA A 154 22.52 -10.14 39.71
N PHE A 155 21.58 -9.20 39.69
CA PHE A 155 21.66 -7.94 40.43
C PHE A 155 20.46 -7.72 41.36
N GLY A 156 20.73 -7.18 42.56
CA GLY A 156 19.69 -6.88 43.55
C GLY A 156 18.72 -5.77 43.13
N SER A 157 19.08 -4.94 42.15
CA SER A 157 18.24 -3.89 41.59
C SER A 157 18.52 -3.64 40.11
N PHE A 158 17.53 -3.10 39.39
CA PHE A 158 17.66 -2.75 37.97
C PHE A 158 18.75 -1.70 37.71
N GLN A 159 18.94 -0.77 38.64
CA GLN A 159 19.95 0.27 38.53
C GLN A 159 21.38 -0.28 38.66
N ALA A 160 21.58 -1.33 39.45
CA ALA A 160 22.85 -2.05 39.53
C ALA A 160 23.14 -2.87 38.27
N LEU A 161 22.12 -3.50 37.67
CA LEU A 161 22.23 -4.18 36.37
C LEU A 161 22.62 -3.21 35.25
N SER A 162 21.92 -2.09 35.13
CA SER A 162 22.18 -1.08 34.10
C SER A 162 23.60 -0.49 34.20
N SER A 163 24.06 -0.18 35.42
CA SER A 163 25.42 0.32 35.65
C SER A 163 26.49 -0.70 35.29
N HIS A 164 26.22 -2.00 35.49
CA HIS A 164 27.13 -3.07 35.12
C HIS A 164 27.25 -3.24 33.60
N VAL A 165 26.14 -3.22 32.87
CA VAL A 165 26.15 -3.34 31.40
C VAL A 165 26.95 -2.18 30.77
N ALA A 166 26.74 -0.96 31.24
CA ALA A 166 27.50 0.21 30.79
C ALA A 166 29.01 0.07 31.04
N ALA A 167 29.40 -0.36 32.24
CA ALA A 167 30.81 -0.38 32.63
C ALA A 167 31.62 -1.55 32.05
N LYS A 168 30.99 -2.69 31.72
CA LYS A 168 31.70 -3.92 31.37
C LYS A 168 31.50 -4.42 29.95
N HIS A 169 30.43 -3.97 29.28
CA HIS A 169 30.10 -4.43 27.94
C HIS A 169 30.13 -3.30 26.90
N LEU A 170 29.87 -2.06 27.32
CA LEU A 170 29.89 -0.90 26.40
C LEU A 170 31.25 -0.17 26.36
N ALA A 171 31.97 -0.06 27.49
CA ALA A 171 33.26 0.61 27.52
C ALA A 171 34.38 -0.03 26.65
N PRO A 172 34.51 -1.37 26.52
CA PRO A 172 35.57 -1.98 25.72
C PRO A 172 35.36 -1.89 24.20
N MET A 173 34.14 -1.58 23.73
CA MET A 173 33.87 -1.45 22.28
C MET A 173 34.36 -0.13 21.70
N MET A 174 34.63 0.89 22.53
CA MET A 174 35.12 2.19 22.05
C MET A 174 36.65 2.28 21.93
N GLU A 175 37.41 1.34 22.50
CA GLU A 175 38.87 1.32 22.39
C GLU A 175 39.39 0.46 21.21
N ALA A 176 38.50 -0.24 20.50
CA ALA A 176 38.85 -1.16 19.40
C ALA A 176 38.86 -0.52 17.99
N GLU A 177 38.50 0.76 17.85
CA GLU A 177 38.50 1.46 16.55
C GLU A 177 39.86 2.08 16.18
N ASP A 178 40.82 2.19 17.11
CA ASP A 178 42.12 2.84 16.88
C ASP A 178 43.22 1.89 16.35
N GLU A 179 42.97 0.57 16.30
CA GLU A 179 43.97 -0.44 15.88
C GLU A 179 43.77 -0.94 14.44
N PHE A 180 42.59 -0.67 13.83
CA PHE A 180 42.23 -1.16 12.50
C PHE A 180 42.81 -0.29 11.36
N ASP A 181 43.01 1.02 11.58
CA ASP A 181 43.58 1.93 10.58
C ASP A 181 45.09 1.75 10.35
N ARG A 182 45.76 0.95 11.19
CA ARG A 182 47.21 0.74 11.11
C ARG A 182 47.63 -0.43 10.21
N PHE A 183 46.67 -1.20 9.68
CA PHE A 183 46.93 -2.45 8.93
C PHE A 183 46.74 -2.33 7.41
N ILE A 184 46.10 -1.27 6.89
CA ILE A 184 45.68 -1.19 5.46
C ILE A 184 46.72 -0.53 4.53
N LEU A 185 47.77 0.12 5.03
CA LEU A 185 48.76 0.81 4.18
C LEU A 185 50.14 0.14 4.24
N GLY A 186 50.32 -0.96 3.53
CA GLY A 186 51.65 -1.51 3.31
C GLY A 186 51.69 -2.80 2.50
N SER A 187 51.78 -2.71 1.18
CA SER A 187 52.62 -3.63 0.38
C SER A 187 52.75 -3.16 -1.07
N ASP A 188 54.00 -2.90 -1.45
CA ASP A 188 54.48 -2.71 -2.81
C ASP A 188 54.30 -3.99 -3.66
N TRP A 189 53.94 -3.81 -4.94
CA TRP A 189 53.97 -4.87 -5.95
C TRP A 189 54.70 -4.34 -7.19
N SER A 190 55.79 -5.01 -7.55
CA SER A 190 56.70 -4.67 -8.64
C SER A 190 56.43 -5.49 -9.90
N ASP A 191 56.62 -4.81 -11.04
CA ASP A 191 56.45 -5.26 -12.43
C ASP A 191 57.24 -6.51 -12.84
N SER A 192 56.69 -7.26 -13.79
CA SER A 192 57.49 -7.89 -14.86
C SER A 192 56.65 -8.10 -16.14
N GLU A 193 57.17 -7.55 -17.23
CA GLU A 193 56.71 -7.71 -18.62
C GLU A 193 57.28 -8.98 -19.26
N GLU A 194 56.58 -9.52 -20.27
CA GLU A 194 57.01 -10.26 -21.49
C GLU A 194 55.81 -11.14 -21.97
N GLY A 195 55.40 -11.30 -23.24
CA GLY A 195 55.90 -10.93 -24.55
C GLY A 195 54.92 -11.48 -25.63
N ALA A 196 55.01 -10.95 -26.86
CA ALA A 196 54.04 -11.08 -27.96
C ALA A 196 54.10 -12.40 -28.78
N GLY A 197 53.01 -12.70 -29.51
CA GLY A 197 52.98 -13.68 -30.61
C GLY A 197 51.68 -13.65 -31.42
N ALA A 198 51.78 -13.48 -32.75
CA ALA A 198 50.70 -13.09 -33.67
C ALA A 198 50.17 -14.21 -34.60
N ALA A 199 48.98 -13.93 -35.17
CA ALA A 199 48.46 -14.24 -36.53
C ALA A 199 47.46 -15.39 -36.76
N GLY A 200 46.32 -15.04 -37.41
CA GLY A 200 45.42 -15.95 -38.11
C GLY A 200 44.01 -15.37 -38.36
N GLY A 201 43.79 -14.68 -39.47
CA GLY A 201 42.56 -13.93 -39.77
C GLY A 201 41.42 -14.71 -40.43
N GLY A 202 40.18 -14.34 -40.07
CA GLY A 202 38.94 -14.70 -40.76
C GLY A 202 37.89 -13.60 -40.55
N ARG A 203 37.30 -13.08 -41.62
CA ARG A 203 36.34 -11.95 -41.61
C ARG A 203 35.08 -12.30 -40.79
N ARG A 204 34.76 -11.50 -39.77
CA ARG A 204 33.59 -11.63 -38.89
C ARG A 204 32.45 -10.66 -39.27
N PRO A 205 31.17 -10.96 -38.95
CA PRO A 205 29.98 -10.15 -39.27
C PRO A 205 29.78 -8.91 -38.39
N GLY A 206 30.80 -8.47 -37.63
CA GLY A 206 30.64 -7.52 -36.52
C GLY A 206 30.51 -6.03 -36.90
N ILE A 207 30.71 -5.65 -38.16
CA ILE A 207 30.83 -4.22 -38.53
C ILE A 207 29.47 -3.49 -38.47
N ASP A 208 28.37 -4.13 -38.84
CA ASP A 208 27.03 -3.50 -38.78
C ASP A 208 26.51 -3.35 -37.34
N TYR A 209 26.99 -4.18 -36.40
CA TYR A 209 26.64 -4.09 -34.98
C TYR A 209 27.41 -2.98 -34.24
N MET A 210 28.67 -2.75 -34.62
CA MET A 210 29.49 -1.67 -34.06
C MET A 210 28.94 -0.27 -34.37
N ILE A 211 28.27 -0.09 -35.51
CA ILE A 211 27.61 1.16 -35.88
C ILE A 211 26.37 1.43 -35.01
N TRP A 212 25.71 0.38 -34.51
CA TRP A 212 24.58 0.50 -33.58
C TRP A 212 25.02 0.86 -32.15
N LEU A 213 26.14 0.29 -31.67
CA LEU A 213 26.71 0.62 -30.35
C LEU A 213 27.16 2.09 -30.25
N ALA A 214 27.68 2.66 -31.33
CA ALA A 214 28.07 4.07 -31.39
C ALA A 214 26.90 5.07 -31.25
N GLN A 215 25.64 4.60 -31.27
CA GLN A 215 24.45 5.44 -31.08
C GLN A 215 23.92 5.45 -29.63
N GLN A 216 24.47 4.62 -28.74
CA GLN A 216 24.20 4.71 -27.31
C GLN A 216 25.31 5.52 -26.64
N GLU A 217 24.97 6.42 -25.72
CA GLU A 217 25.91 7.27 -24.98
C GLU A 217 26.84 6.43 -24.07
N GLN A 218 27.78 5.70 -24.66
CA GLN A 218 28.80 4.93 -23.96
C GLN A 218 30.11 5.72 -23.87
N THR A 219 30.82 5.57 -22.76
CA THR A 219 32.16 6.16 -22.60
C THR A 219 33.16 5.45 -23.52
N PRO A 220 34.21 6.13 -24.03
CA PRO A 220 35.25 5.51 -24.84
C PRO A 220 35.88 4.28 -24.15
N GLU A 221 36.04 4.33 -22.84
CA GLU A 221 36.57 3.24 -22.02
C GLU A 221 35.64 2.02 -22.03
N GLU A 222 34.33 2.21 -21.87
CA GLU A 222 33.34 1.11 -21.94
C GLU A 222 33.26 0.53 -23.36
N LEU A 223 33.42 1.36 -24.40
CA LEU A 223 33.45 0.88 -25.78
C LEU A 223 34.68 0.02 -26.07
N GLU A 224 35.86 0.43 -25.59
CA GLU A 224 37.10 -0.35 -25.69
C GLU A 224 36.99 -1.67 -24.93
N GLU A 225 36.47 -1.62 -23.70
CA GLU A 225 36.19 -2.81 -22.89
C GLU A 225 35.24 -3.78 -23.60
N ARG A 226 34.16 -3.27 -24.21
CA ARG A 226 33.22 -4.10 -24.98
C ARG A 226 33.84 -4.66 -26.25
N MET A 227 34.73 -3.94 -26.91
CA MET A 227 35.46 -4.43 -28.08
C MET A 227 36.38 -5.61 -27.72
N GLU A 228 37.03 -5.55 -26.56
CA GLU A 228 37.91 -6.62 -26.07
C GLU A 228 37.13 -7.87 -25.65
N ASN A 229 35.90 -7.70 -25.17
CA ASN A 229 35.08 -8.75 -24.58
C ASN A 229 33.89 -9.17 -25.46
N CYS A 230 34.06 -9.16 -26.78
CA CYS A 230 33.06 -9.64 -27.76
C CYS A 230 31.68 -8.95 -27.69
N GLY A 231 31.62 -7.68 -27.28
CA GLY A 231 30.42 -6.86 -27.15
C GLY A 231 29.91 -6.71 -25.71
N PHE A 232 30.50 -7.44 -24.76
CA PHE A 232 30.13 -7.45 -23.34
C PHE A 232 31.10 -6.60 -22.52
N THR A 233 30.71 -6.01 -21.39
CA THR A 233 31.72 -5.48 -20.45
C THR A 233 32.52 -6.61 -19.83
N HIS A 234 33.65 -6.33 -19.18
CA HIS A 234 34.46 -7.31 -18.48
C HIS A 234 33.64 -8.03 -17.40
N ASP A 235 32.82 -7.29 -16.65
CA ASP A 235 31.86 -7.84 -15.68
C ASP A 235 30.86 -8.80 -16.37
N GLU A 236 30.27 -8.41 -17.50
CA GLU A 236 29.30 -9.22 -18.26
C GLU A 236 29.96 -10.49 -18.84
N ALA A 237 31.18 -10.38 -19.37
CA ALA A 237 31.94 -11.49 -19.93
C ALA A 237 32.41 -12.47 -18.84
N TYR A 238 32.86 -11.95 -17.70
CA TYR A 238 33.23 -12.77 -16.55
C TYR A 238 32.01 -13.53 -16.01
N GLU A 239 30.85 -12.87 -15.96
CA GLU A 239 29.59 -13.47 -15.52
C GLU A 239 29.18 -14.61 -16.46
N LEU A 240 29.28 -14.41 -17.79
CA LEU A 240 29.01 -15.46 -18.78
C LEU A 240 29.94 -16.66 -18.65
N LEU A 241 31.24 -16.40 -18.50
CA LEU A 241 32.25 -17.45 -18.32
C LEU A 241 32.00 -18.26 -17.04
N CYS A 242 31.53 -17.63 -15.97
CA CYS A 242 31.13 -18.32 -14.74
C CYS A 242 29.94 -19.27 -14.95
N GLN A 243 29.10 -19.02 -15.96
CA GLN A 243 28.00 -19.91 -16.36
C GLN A 243 28.42 -20.97 -17.41
N GLY A 244 29.70 -21.03 -17.77
CA GLY A 244 30.20 -21.90 -18.83
C GLY A 244 29.77 -21.49 -20.23
N VAL A 245 29.20 -20.29 -20.38
CA VAL A 245 28.79 -19.70 -21.66
C VAL A 245 29.90 -18.77 -22.10
N LYS A 246 30.41 -18.96 -23.31
CA LYS A 246 31.49 -18.11 -23.80
C LYS A 246 30.89 -16.80 -24.31
N PRO A 247 31.53 -15.65 -24.09
CA PRO A 247 31.05 -14.37 -24.63
C PRO A 247 30.90 -14.32 -26.16
N TRP A 248 31.43 -15.30 -26.89
CA TRP A 248 31.24 -15.43 -28.35
C TRP A 248 30.22 -16.49 -28.76
N ASP A 249 29.53 -17.13 -27.80
CA ASP A 249 28.43 -18.03 -28.08
C ASP A 249 27.17 -17.23 -28.51
N ASN A 250 26.39 -17.79 -29.43
CA ASN A 250 25.26 -17.07 -30.05
C ASN A 250 24.13 -16.74 -29.06
N ASP A 251 24.06 -17.44 -27.94
CA ASP A 251 23.07 -17.29 -26.87
C ASP A 251 23.62 -16.54 -25.63
N ALA A 252 24.86 -16.05 -25.67
CA ALA A 252 25.48 -15.34 -24.56
C ALA A 252 24.65 -14.11 -24.10
N TRP A 253 24.06 -13.38 -25.04
CA TRP A 253 23.17 -12.26 -24.72
C TRP A 253 21.85 -12.70 -24.08
N ASP A 254 21.30 -13.85 -24.51
CA ASP A 254 20.08 -14.41 -23.95
C ASP A 254 20.30 -14.90 -22.52
N VAL A 255 21.46 -15.53 -22.29
CA VAL A 255 21.91 -15.96 -20.97
C VAL A 255 22.05 -14.73 -20.08
N LEU A 256 22.87 -13.75 -20.45
CA LEU A 256 23.09 -12.53 -19.66
C LEU A 256 21.79 -11.77 -19.39
N ALA A 257 20.88 -11.69 -20.35
CA ALA A 257 19.56 -11.08 -20.18
C ALA A 257 18.67 -11.82 -19.16
N ALA A 258 18.95 -13.08 -18.86
CA ALA A 258 18.29 -13.84 -17.80
C ALA A 258 18.93 -13.63 -16.40
N LEU A 259 20.20 -13.20 -16.31
CA LEU A 259 21.02 -13.34 -15.09
C LEU A 259 20.84 -12.27 -13.98
N SER A 260 19.99 -11.25 -14.12
CA SER A 260 19.89 -10.19 -13.08
C SER A 260 18.55 -9.43 -13.08
N LYS A 261 17.43 -10.15 -13.12
CA LYS A 261 16.09 -9.52 -13.14
C LYS A 261 15.50 -9.41 -11.74
N ALA A 262 15.04 -8.20 -11.41
CA ALA A 262 14.23 -7.95 -10.24
C ALA A 262 12.87 -8.63 -10.37
N VAL A 263 12.42 -9.20 -9.27
CA VAL A 263 11.05 -9.65 -9.05
C VAL A 263 10.51 -8.83 -7.89
N VAL A 264 9.68 -7.83 -8.19
CA VAL A 264 9.08 -6.99 -7.14
C VAL A 264 7.67 -7.46 -6.87
N ILE A 265 7.33 -7.61 -5.60
CA ILE A 265 6.07 -8.20 -5.13
C ILE A 265 5.35 -7.16 -4.29
N ALA A 266 4.08 -6.91 -4.59
CA ALA A 266 3.18 -6.18 -3.70
C ALA A 266 2.60 -7.15 -2.67
N GLU A 267 2.64 -6.77 -1.40
CA GLU A 267 2.02 -7.52 -0.31
C GLU A 267 0.87 -6.75 0.34
N ASP A 268 -0.35 -7.30 0.23
CA ASP A 268 -1.56 -6.83 0.91
C ASP A 268 -1.81 -7.63 2.19
N ARG A 269 -1.64 -6.99 3.35
CA ARG A 269 -1.95 -7.56 4.66
C ARG A 269 -3.05 -6.76 5.34
N SER A 270 -4.10 -7.47 5.77
CA SER A 270 -5.17 -6.87 6.56
C SER A 270 -4.62 -6.16 7.81
N GLY A 271 -4.88 -4.85 7.91
CA GLY A 271 -4.53 -4.01 9.06
C GLY A 271 -3.03 -3.70 9.21
N LYS A 272 -2.21 -3.88 8.18
CA LYS A 272 -0.80 -3.48 8.17
C LYS A 272 -0.50 -2.62 6.95
N GLU A 273 0.51 -1.76 7.09
CA GLU A 273 1.05 -1.04 5.94
C GLU A 273 1.50 -2.05 4.88
N PRO A 274 1.07 -1.88 3.62
CA PRO A 274 1.49 -2.73 2.53
C PRO A 274 3.00 -2.68 2.36
N GLN A 275 3.57 -3.81 1.96
CA GLN A 275 5.01 -3.96 1.81
C GLN A 275 5.33 -4.37 0.38
N ARG A 276 6.35 -3.75 -0.19
CA ARG A 276 6.99 -4.28 -1.39
C ARG A 276 8.18 -5.15 -0.99
N LEU A 277 8.24 -6.35 -1.55
CA LEU A 277 9.35 -7.28 -1.38
C LEU A 277 10.15 -7.35 -2.69
N LEU A 278 11.46 -7.56 -2.58
CA LEU A 278 12.33 -7.76 -3.73
C LEU A 278 12.91 -9.17 -3.71
N GLY A 279 12.57 -9.96 -4.72
CA GLY A 279 13.33 -11.14 -5.13
C GLY A 279 14.30 -10.75 -6.25
N VAL A 280 15.51 -11.28 -6.24
CA VAL A 280 16.43 -11.18 -7.37
C VAL A 280 16.76 -12.58 -7.85
N ARG A 281 16.58 -12.84 -9.14
CA ARG A 281 17.02 -14.10 -9.73
C ARG A 281 18.53 -14.02 -9.93
N THR A 282 19.27 -14.89 -9.25
CA THR A 282 20.70 -15.07 -9.47
C THR A 282 20.95 -15.79 -10.78
N ALA A 283 22.20 -15.77 -11.25
CA ALA A 283 22.59 -16.31 -12.53
C ALA A 283 22.28 -17.81 -12.70
N ASP A 284 22.36 -18.59 -11.62
CA ASP A 284 21.96 -20.01 -11.56
C ASP A 284 20.43 -20.23 -11.57
N GLY A 285 19.65 -19.16 -11.75
CA GLY A 285 18.19 -19.20 -11.79
C GLY A 285 17.53 -19.24 -10.41
N ARG A 286 18.29 -19.25 -9.30
CA ARG A 286 17.74 -19.22 -7.94
C ARG A 286 17.15 -17.85 -7.63
N LEU A 287 15.98 -17.83 -6.99
CA LEU A 287 15.37 -16.58 -6.52
C LEU A 287 15.86 -16.30 -5.10
N VAL A 288 16.47 -15.14 -4.88
CA VAL A 288 16.98 -14.70 -3.59
C VAL A 288 16.11 -13.57 -3.06
N HIS A 289 15.54 -13.75 -1.87
CA HIS A 289 14.86 -12.66 -1.17
C HIS A 289 15.88 -11.64 -0.66
N VAL A 290 15.71 -10.40 -1.11
CA VAL A 290 16.50 -9.25 -0.73
C VAL A 290 15.72 -8.42 0.29
N GLN A 291 16.27 -8.26 1.49
CA GLN A 291 15.73 -7.34 2.47
C GLN A 291 16.02 -5.90 2.02
N THR A 292 14.96 -5.11 1.90
CA THR A 292 15.01 -3.72 1.41
C THR A 292 14.09 -2.81 2.21
N THR A 293 14.29 -1.51 2.08
CA THR A 293 13.35 -0.48 2.50
C THR A 293 12.39 -0.12 1.35
N GLN A 294 11.21 0.42 1.67
CA GLN A 294 10.27 0.88 0.64
C GLN A 294 10.86 2.00 -0.24
N ALA A 295 11.70 2.87 0.33
CA ALA A 295 12.39 3.92 -0.41
C ALA A 295 13.34 3.36 -1.49
N GLN A 296 14.06 2.27 -1.19
CA GLN A 296 14.94 1.61 -2.16
C GLN A 296 14.16 0.99 -3.33
N LEU A 297 12.89 0.63 -3.14
CA LEU A 297 12.07 -0.01 -4.17
C LEU A 297 11.23 0.98 -5.00
N ALA A 298 11.20 2.26 -4.66
CA ALA A 298 10.26 3.24 -5.23
C ALA A 298 10.18 3.23 -6.77
N ASN A 299 11.32 3.00 -7.45
CA ASN A 299 11.40 2.97 -8.92
C ASN A 299 11.76 1.60 -9.50
N ILE A 300 11.80 0.55 -8.69
CA ILE A 300 12.12 -0.79 -9.14
C ILE A 300 10.82 -1.49 -9.46
N HIS A 301 10.75 -2.16 -10.60
CA HIS A 301 9.64 -3.06 -10.89
C HIS A 301 10.15 -4.40 -11.37
N SER A 302 9.23 -5.35 -11.37
CA SER A 302 9.49 -6.71 -11.78
C SER A 302 9.88 -6.70 -13.28
N GLY A 303 10.96 -7.41 -13.63
CA GLY A 303 11.59 -7.40 -14.96
C GLY A 303 12.74 -6.41 -15.18
N MET A 304 12.91 -5.39 -14.33
CA MET A 304 14.08 -4.50 -14.42
C MET A 304 15.37 -5.27 -14.18
N ARG A 305 16.45 -4.87 -14.88
CA ARG A 305 17.79 -5.36 -14.53
C ARG A 305 18.24 -4.64 -13.27
N VAL A 306 18.63 -5.39 -12.25
CA VAL A 306 19.11 -4.80 -10.98
C VAL A 306 20.48 -5.34 -10.60
N LYS A 307 21.35 -4.44 -10.15
CA LYS A 307 22.58 -4.77 -9.43
C LYS A 307 22.33 -4.49 -7.95
N VAL A 308 22.40 -5.53 -7.13
CA VAL A 308 22.22 -5.44 -5.68
C VAL A 308 23.56 -5.72 -5.00
N SER A 309 24.00 -4.83 -4.11
CA SER A 309 25.16 -5.07 -3.26
C SER A 309 24.74 -5.06 -1.79
N GLY A 310 25.45 -5.79 -0.92
CA GLY A 310 25.02 -6.01 0.45
C GLY A 310 25.70 -7.22 1.10
N SER A 311 25.08 -7.75 2.16
CA SER A 311 25.63 -8.84 2.95
C SER A 311 24.61 -9.97 3.16
N TRP A 312 25.07 -11.22 3.04
CA TRP A 312 24.30 -12.38 3.48
C TRP A 312 24.18 -12.38 5.00
N GLN A 313 22.95 -12.36 5.48
CA GLN A 313 22.65 -12.51 6.90
C GLN A 313 22.43 -13.98 7.20
N ARG A 314 23.21 -14.50 8.15
CA ARG A 314 22.85 -15.77 8.76
C ARG A 314 21.62 -15.52 9.64
N PRO A 315 20.55 -16.30 9.49
CA PRO A 315 19.43 -16.21 10.40
C PRO A 315 19.94 -16.42 11.83
N ALA A 316 19.51 -15.55 12.74
CA ALA A 316 19.86 -15.67 14.14
C ALA A 316 19.48 -17.09 14.62
N PRO A 317 20.37 -17.80 15.35
CA PRO A 317 20.05 -19.13 15.84
C PRO A 317 18.74 -19.05 16.62
N ALA A 318 17.73 -19.82 16.19
CA ALA A 318 16.45 -19.87 16.87
C ALA A 318 16.71 -20.20 18.35
N ALA A 319 16.21 -19.36 19.27
CA ALA A 319 16.36 -19.61 20.69
C ALA A 319 15.87 -21.03 21.00
N ALA A 320 16.77 -21.87 21.51
CA ALA A 320 16.54 -23.31 21.65
C ALA A 320 15.41 -23.61 22.64
N GLY A 321 14.17 -23.66 22.13
CA GLY A 321 13.00 -24.11 22.87
C GLY A 321 12.88 -25.63 22.81
N GLY A 322 13.11 -26.29 23.96
CA GLY A 322 12.72 -27.64 24.35
C GLY A 322 12.41 -28.70 23.28
N ALA A 323 13.37 -29.61 23.09
CA ALA A 323 13.26 -31.02 22.71
C ALA A 323 11.96 -31.54 22.05
N ALA A 324 12.00 -31.73 20.73
CA ALA A 324 11.30 -32.82 20.06
C ALA A 324 12.16 -33.36 18.90
N LEU A 325 12.41 -34.67 18.93
CA LEU A 325 13.14 -35.43 17.91
C LEU A 325 12.22 -35.70 16.69
N ALA A 326 12.58 -35.21 15.51
CA ALA A 326 12.53 -35.93 14.21
C ALA A 326 12.73 -34.95 13.02
N ALA A 327 13.51 -35.41 12.04
CA ALA A 327 13.99 -34.74 10.82
C ALA A 327 15.13 -33.73 11.02
N ALA A 328 16.21 -33.92 10.27
CA ALA A 328 17.31 -32.95 10.18
C ALA A 328 16.71 -31.61 9.72
N PRO A 329 16.88 -30.51 10.48
CA PRO A 329 16.35 -29.22 10.06
C PRO A 329 17.03 -28.83 8.75
N ALA A 330 16.23 -28.51 7.73
CA ALA A 330 16.74 -27.85 6.55
C ALA A 330 17.58 -26.64 6.98
N ALA A 331 18.76 -26.46 6.40
CA ALA A 331 19.61 -25.32 6.70
C ALA A 331 18.77 -24.04 6.51
N PRO A 332 18.74 -23.14 7.50
CA PRO A 332 17.86 -21.99 7.44
C PRO A 332 18.29 -21.12 6.27
N ALA A 333 17.31 -20.68 5.46
CA ALA A 333 17.58 -19.89 4.27
C ALA A 333 18.34 -18.61 4.68
N CYS A 334 19.50 -18.39 4.06
CA CYS A 334 20.24 -17.14 4.23
C CYS A 334 19.45 -16.04 3.53
N THR A 335 19.18 -14.93 4.22
CA THR A 335 18.58 -13.73 3.61
C THR A 335 19.69 -12.78 3.18
N PHE A 336 19.49 -12.03 2.09
CA PHE A 336 20.46 -11.03 1.65
C PHE A 336 19.95 -9.64 2.03
N ALA A 337 20.73 -8.87 2.80
CA ALA A 337 20.39 -7.49 3.13
C ALA A 337 21.07 -6.52 2.16
N ALA A 338 20.28 -5.76 1.40
CA ALA A 338 20.80 -4.82 0.41
C ALA A 338 21.34 -3.54 1.06
N ALA A 339 22.60 -3.24 0.80
CA ALA A 339 23.19 -1.92 1.04
C ALA A 339 22.83 -0.95 -0.09
N THR A 340 22.95 -1.38 -1.34
CA THR A 340 22.61 -0.56 -2.52
C THR A 340 21.85 -1.37 -3.56
N ILE A 341 20.97 -0.69 -4.30
CA ILE A 341 20.25 -1.24 -5.44
C ILE A 341 20.34 -0.26 -6.59
N GLN A 342 20.90 -0.71 -7.71
CA GLN A 342 20.92 0.04 -8.96
C GLN A 342 20.00 -0.67 -9.94
N ALA A 343 19.01 0.04 -10.49
CA ALA A 343 18.11 -0.50 -11.50
C ALA A 343 18.40 0.13 -12.86
N SER A 344 18.46 -0.69 -13.90
CA SER A 344 18.49 -0.26 -15.29
C SER A 344 17.34 -0.92 -16.06
N GLY A 345 16.71 -0.16 -16.93
CA GLY A 345 15.58 -0.60 -17.73
C GLY A 345 15.45 0.24 -18.98
N ALA A 346 14.88 -0.35 -20.03
CA ALA A 346 14.59 0.40 -21.24
C ALA A 346 13.62 1.55 -20.93
N ALA A 347 13.86 2.72 -21.52
CA ALA A 347 12.88 3.79 -21.49
C ALA A 347 11.59 3.29 -22.18
N PHE A 348 10.47 3.35 -21.47
CA PHE A 348 9.18 2.99 -22.04
C PHE A 348 8.64 4.10 -22.93
N ALA A 349 7.85 3.72 -23.94
CA ALA A 349 7.26 4.67 -24.87
C ALA A 349 6.36 5.67 -24.12
N ALA A 350 6.56 6.96 -24.43
CA ALA A 350 5.69 8.01 -23.93
C ALA A 350 4.24 7.85 -24.47
N PRO A 351 3.24 8.45 -23.80
CA PRO A 351 1.87 8.40 -24.29
C PRO A 351 1.75 9.03 -25.67
N THR A 352 0.95 8.42 -26.54
CA THR A 352 0.63 9.00 -27.84
C THR A 352 -0.31 10.19 -27.64
N LEU A 353 0.10 11.38 -28.11
CA LEU A 353 -0.74 12.58 -28.10
C LEU A 353 -1.31 12.82 -29.50
N THR A 354 -2.62 12.73 -29.64
CA THR A 354 -3.33 12.99 -30.91
C THR A 354 -4.20 14.22 -30.77
N ARG A 355 -4.15 15.13 -31.73
CA ARG A 355 -5.14 16.21 -31.79
C ARG A 355 -6.47 15.59 -32.18
N PRO A 356 -7.57 15.83 -31.45
CA PRO A 356 -8.87 15.37 -31.90
C PRO A 356 -9.10 15.90 -33.32
N LEU A 357 -9.47 15.00 -34.24
CA LEU A 357 -9.86 15.40 -35.58
C LEU A 357 -11.09 16.29 -35.40
N THR A 358 -10.93 17.60 -35.63
CA THR A 358 -12.07 18.50 -35.78
C THR A 358 -12.95 17.88 -36.86
N ALA A 359 -14.19 17.51 -36.51
CA ALA A 359 -15.10 16.82 -37.42
C ALA A 359 -15.11 17.53 -38.79
N ALA A 360 -14.45 16.91 -39.77
CA ALA A 360 -14.38 17.44 -41.11
C ALA A 360 -15.71 17.14 -41.79
N GLY A 361 -16.58 18.16 -41.85
CA GLY A 361 -17.78 18.15 -42.69
C GLY A 361 -19.09 17.93 -41.94
N GLY A 362 -19.87 19.01 -41.79
CA GLY A 362 -21.25 18.94 -41.34
C GLY A 362 -21.80 20.28 -40.88
N ALA A 363 -22.18 21.13 -41.83
CA ALA A 363 -22.98 22.36 -41.69
C ALA A 363 -22.44 23.46 -40.74
N ALA A 364 -22.16 24.62 -41.34
CA ALA A 364 -21.91 25.88 -40.66
C ALA A 364 -23.11 26.29 -39.79
N VAL A 365 -23.10 25.92 -38.51
CA VAL A 365 -23.91 26.58 -37.48
C VAL A 365 -23.06 27.72 -36.92
N ALA A 366 -23.61 28.93 -36.98
CA ALA A 366 -22.93 30.17 -36.64
C ALA A 366 -22.17 30.09 -35.31
N ALA A 367 -20.88 30.43 -35.39
CA ALA A 367 -19.95 30.49 -34.27
C ALA A 367 -20.44 31.49 -33.20
N THR A 368 -21.02 30.99 -32.12
CA THR A 368 -20.89 31.63 -30.82
C THR A 368 -19.46 31.43 -30.35
N ALA A 369 -18.79 32.55 -30.03
CA ALA A 369 -17.38 32.57 -29.68
C ALA A 369 -17.01 31.56 -28.57
N GLY A 370 -15.98 30.76 -28.81
CA GLY A 370 -14.97 30.50 -27.78
C GLY A 370 -14.85 29.10 -27.17
N VAL A 371 -15.51 28.06 -27.67
CA VAL A 371 -15.18 26.68 -27.24
C VAL A 371 -14.11 26.11 -28.17
N ALA A 372 -12.87 26.60 -28.05
CA ALA A 372 -11.74 25.83 -28.57
C ALA A 372 -11.79 24.44 -27.92
N GLU A 373 -11.69 23.36 -28.69
CA GLU A 373 -11.45 22.03 -28.13
C GLU A 373 -10.11 22.06 -27.40
N ALA A 374 -10.15 22.43 -26.13
CA ALA A 374 -8.96 22.52 -25.30
C ALA A 374 -8.42 21.10 -25.08
N GLY A 375 -7.14 20.92 -25.35
CA GLY A 375 -6.40 19.69 -25.07
C GLY A 375 -6.18 18.78 -26.27
N VAL A 376 -5.41 17.74 -26.02
CA VAL A 376 -5.10 16.65 -26.96
C VAL A 376 -5.57 15.33 -26.37
N LEU A 377 -5.94 14.35 -27.19
CA LEU A 377 -6.25 13.02 -26.69
C LEU A 377 -4.94 12.30 -26.37
N SER A 378 -4.80 11.83 -25.13
CA SER A 378 -3.63 11.11 -24.63
C SER A 378 -3.98 9.65 -24.40
N THR A 379 -3.20 8.78 -25.02
CA THR A 379 -3.44 7.33 -25.02
C THR A 379 -2.13 6.59 -24.81
N ASN A 380 -2.12 5.66 -23.86
CA ASN A 380 -1.01 4.74 -23.66
C ASN A 380 -1.13 3.52 -24.57
N ALA A 381 0.00 2.83 -24.78
CA ALA A 381 -0.03 1.51 -25.39
C ALA A 381 -0.87 0.56 -24.52
N LEU A 382 -1.59 -0.35 -25.17
CA LEU A 382 -2.35 -1.38 -24.48
C LEU A 382 -1.38 -2.31 -23.75
N VAL A 383 -1.56 -2.47 -22.43
CA VAL A 383 -0.64 -3.28 -21.60
C VAL A 383 -0.58 -4.75 -22.02
N ALA A 384 -1.74 -5.33 -22.35
CA ALA A 384 -1.89 -6.71 -22.78
C ALA A 384 -3.26 -6.87 -23.46
N ALA A 385 -3.27 -7.38 -24.70
CA ALA A 385 -4.50 -7.74 -25.39
C ALA A 385 -5.03 -9.12 -24.94
N ASP A 386 -4.11 -10.04 -24.65
CA ASP A 386 -4.41 -11.39 -24.18
C ASP A 386 -4.00 -11.51 -22.70
N LEU A 387 -4.96 -11.82 -21.83
CA LEU A 387 -4.74 -12.09 -20.41
C LEU A 387 -4.80 -13.59 -20.13
N SER A 388 -4.13 -14.40 -20.94
CA SER A 388 -4.10 -15.86 -20.80
C SER A 388 -3.61 -16.26 -19.41
N THR A 389 -4.51 -16.83 -18.63
CA THR A 389 -4.31 -17.06 -17.20
C THR A 389 -4.68 -18.49 -16.81
N ILE A 390 -3.85 -19.12 -15.98
CA ILE A 390 -4.25 -20.32 -15.25
C ILE A 390 -4.43 -20.01 -13.77
N VAL A 391 -5.60 -20.32 -13.23
CA VAL A 391 -5.91 -20.24 -11.80
C VAL A 391 -5.75 -21.64 -11.20
N ILE A 392 -4.95 -21.75 -10.14
CA ILE A 392 -4.43 -23.00 -9.59
C ILE A 392 -4.86 -23.10 -8.12
N PRO A 393 -5.97 -23.80 -7.83
CA PRO A 393 -6.37 -24.11 -6.46
C PRO A 393 -5.38 -25.11 -5.82
N ILE A 394 -4.83 -24.78 -4.65
CA ILE A 394 -3.85 -25.62 -3.93
C ILE A 394 -4.44 -26.13 -2.60
N ALA A 395 -4.14 -27.37 -2.24
CA ALA A 395 -4.35 -27.91 -0.90
C ALA A 395 -3.08 -28.62 -0.41
N GLY A 396 -2.60 -28.24 0.78
CA GLY A 396 -1.61 -29.01 1.52
C GLY A 396 -2.27 -30.21 2.17
N VAL A 397 -1.82 -31.43 1.85
CA VAL A 397 -2.37 -32.68 2.40
C VAL A 397 -1.28 -33.57 3.01
N SER A 398 -1.56 -34.12 4.19
CA SER A 398 -0.70 -35.12 4.85
C SER A 398 -0.99 -36.54 4.36
N LYS A 399 -2.26 -36.79 4.02
CA LYS A 399 -2.78 -37.99 3.37
C LYS A 399 -4.05 -37.58 2.60
N PRO A 400 -4.54 -38.39 1.65
CA PRO A 400 -5.74 -38.05 0.89
C PRO A 400 -6.90 -37.60 1.80
N GLY A 401 -7.41 -36.40 1.55
CA GLY A 401 -8.52 -35.81 2.30
C GLY A 401 -8.18 -35.28 3.70
N THR A 402 -6.92 -35.27 4.13
CA THR A 402 -6.51 -34.70 5.42
C THR A 402 -5.56 -33.53 5.18
N ALA A 403 -5.95 -32.35 5.64
CA ALA A 403 -5.13 -31.14 5.57
C ALA A 403 -3.80 -31.31 6.32
N CYS A 404 -2.82 -30.47 5.99
CA CYS A 404 -1.59 -30.39 6.75
C CYS A 404 -1.81 -29.82 8.16
N PRO A 405 -0.94 -30.16 9.13
CA PRO A 405 -1.00 -29.55 10.45
C PRO A 405 -0.95 -28.02 10.35
N GLY A 406 -1.90 -27.34 11.00
CA GLY A 406 -1.99 -25.87 10.98
C GLY A 406 -2.64 -25.28 9.73
N THR A 407 -3.15 -26.11 8.82
CA THR A 407 -3.94 -25.67 7.65
C THR A 407 -5.31 -26.34 7.61
N GLN A 408 -6.15 -25.90 6.68
CA GLN A 408 -7.44 -26.53 6.39
C GLN A 408 -7.52 -26.91 4.91
N LEU A 409 -8.51 -27.74 4.57
CA LEU A 409 -8.88 -27.92 3.17
C LEU A 409 -9.54 -26.64 2.64
N PRO A 410 -9.51 -26.42 1.31
CA PRO A 410 -10.10 -25.25 0.73
C PRO A 410 -11.58 -25.04 1.08
N LEU A 411 -11.94 -23.80 1.37
CA LEU A 411 -13.31 -23.41 1.71
C LEU A 411 -14.21 -23.32 0.46
N ALA A 412 -13.64 -22.98 -0.69
CA ALA A 412 -14.35 -22.90 -1.96
C ALA A 412 -14.07 -24.13 -2.83
N SER A 413 -15.12 -24.65 -3.49
CA SER A 413 -14.95 -25.71 -4.49
C SER A 413 -14.33 -25.17 -5.78
N VAL A 414 -13.66 -26.03 -6.54
CA VAL A 414 -13.11 -25.67 -7.86
C VAL A 414 -14.20 -25.13 -8.81
N ASP A 415 -15.43 -25.64 -8.71
CA ASP A 415 -16.55 -25.15 -9.53
C ASP A 415 -17.04 -23.76 -9.11
N ALA A 416 -16.97 -23.43 -7.81
CA ALA A 416 -17.24 -22.07 -7.34
C ALA A 416 -16.17 -21.11 -7.88
N VAL A 417 -14.89 -21.49 -7.83
CA VAL A 417 -13.78 -20.72 -8.42
C VAL A 417 -13.99 -20.54 -9.93
N ARG A 418 -14.34 -21.61 -10.66
CA ARG A 418 -14.65 -21.54 -12.10
C ARG A 418 -15.73 -20.50 -12.41
N LYS A 419 -16.80 -20.44 -11.62
CA LYS A 419 -17.88 -19.44 -11.78
C LYS A 419 -17.47 -18.02 -11.41
N ALA A 420 -16.52 -17.85 -10.48
CA ALA A 420 -15.97 -16.55 -10.10
C ALA A 420 -14.95 -16.03 -11.12
N VAL A 421 -14.25 -16.93 -11.82
CA VAL A 421 -13.17 -16.59 -12.75
C VAL A 421 -13.66 -16.45 -14.19
N LEU A 422 -14.38 -17.45 -14.71
CA LEU A 422 -14.70 -17.57 -16.13
C LEU A 422 -16.07 -16.94 -16.45
N PRO A 423 -16.13 -15.91 -17.32
CA PRO A 423 -17.37 -15.19 -17.61
C PRO A 423 -18.43 -16.06 -18.31
N GLU A 424 -18.02 -17.07 -19.08
CA GLU A 424 -18.93 -17.98 -19.79
C GLU A 424 -19.74 -18.87 -18.82
N LEU A 425 -19.21 -19.12 -17.62
CA LEU A 425 -19.86 -19.93 -16.60
C LEU A 425 -20.77 -19.12 -15.67
N ASN A 426 -20.69 -17.79 -15.74
CA ASN A 426 -21.50 -16.86 -14.96
C ASN A 426 -21.77 -15.56 -15.74
N PRO A 427 -22.51 -15.61 -16.87
CA PRO A 427 -22.65 -14.48 -17.78
C PRO A 427 -23.42 -13.29 -17.20
N ALA A 428 -24.28 -13.53 -16.21
CA ALA A 428 -25.04 -12.49 -15.51
C ALA A 428 -24.31 -11.94 -14.28
N GLY A 429 -23.33 -12.67 -13.75
CA GLY A 429 -22.57 -12.26 -12.57
C GLY A 429 -21.30 -11.49 -12.90
N ILE A 430 -20.65 -11.03 -11.83
CA ILE A 430 -19.32 -10.47 -11.93
C ILE A 430 -18.32 -11.61 -11.80
N THR A 431 -17.35 -11.59 -12.70
CA THR A 431 -16.25 -12.56 -12.74
C THR A 431 -14.96 -11.81 -13.02
N VAL A 432 -13.83 -12.48 -12.80
CA VAL A 432 -12.51 -11.94 -13.20
C VAL A 432 -12.53 -11.57 -14.68
N GLY A 433 -12.98 -12.50 -15.53
CA GLY A 433 -13.04 -12.23 -16.97
C GLY A 433 -14.06 -11.17 -17.36
N SER A 434 -15.25 -11.12 -16.74
CA SER A 434 -16.23 -10.09 -17.09
C SER A 434 -15.76 -8.70 -16.67
N THR A 435 -14.99 -8.59 -15.59
CA THR A 435 -14.35 -7.34 -15.16
C THR A 435 -13.33 -6.87 -16.19
N TYR A 436 -12.34 -7.71 -16.55
CA TYR A 436 -11.34 -7.35 -17.57
C TYR A 436 -11.98 -7.03 -18.93
N ASN A 437 -12.90 -7.87 -19.40
CA ASN A 437 -13.52 -7.70 -20.71
C ASN A 437 -14.37 -6.42 -20.77
N LYS A 438 -15.18 -6.13 -19.74
CA LYS A 438 -16.08 -4.96 -19.74
C LYS A 438 -15.33 -3.65 -19.45
N CYS A 439 -14.40 -3.65 -18.49
CA CYS A 439 -13.64 -2.45 -18.12
C CYS A 439 -12.64 -2.03 -19.21
N SER A 440 -12.12 -2.99 -19.99
CA SER A 440 -11.23 -2.71 -21.11
C SER A 440 -11.93 -2.43 -22.43
N TYR A 441 -13.27 -2.47 -22.49
CA TYR A 441 -14.04 -2.39 -23.73
C TYR A 441 -13.69 -3.50 -24.73
N GLY A 442 -13.35 -4.70 -24.22
CA GLY A 442 -12.92 -5.84 -25.01
C GLY A 442 -11.49 -5.73 -25.56
N LYS A 443 -10.72 -4.70 -25.18
CA LYS A 443 -9.32 -4.55 -25.60
C LYS A 443 -8.41 -5.60 -24.96
N SER A 444 -8.70 -5.99 -23.71
CA SER A 444 -8.01 -7.06 -23.00
C SER A 444 -8.98 -8.22 -22.80
N SER A 445 -8.62 -9.40 -23.31
CA SER A 445 -9.47 -10.58 -23.30
C SER A 445 -9.10 -11.55 -22.19
N PHE A 446 -10.09 -11.96 -21.40
CA PHE A 446 -10.02 -13.04 -20.44
C PHE A 446 -11.28 -13.90 -20.59
N THR A 447 -11.11 -15.13 -21.07
CA THR A 447 -12.19 -16.04 -21.46
C THR A 447 -11.80 -17.49 -21.18
N ALA A 448 -12.75 -18.42 -21.23
CA ALA A 448 -12.42 -19.85 -21.19
C ALA A 448 -11.59 -20.34 -22.39
N ALA A 449 -11.46 -19.54 -23.46
CA ALA A 449 -10.65 -19.88 -24.63
C ALA A 449 -9.15 -19.66 -24.41
N ASN A 450 -8.77 -18.66 -23.60
CA ASN A 450 -7.37 -18.33 -23.31
C ASN A 450 -6.96 -18.59 -21.86
N SER A 451 -7.93 -18.87 -20.98
CA SER A 451 -7.72 -19.01 -19.54
C SER A 451 -8.40 -20.27 -18.98
N GLN A 452 -7.86 -20.79 -17.89
CA GLN A 452 -8.29 -22.04 -17.30
C GLN A 452 -8.26 -22.00 -15.77
N VAL A 453 -9.23 -22.67 -15.12
CA VAL A 453 -9.12 -23.04 -13.70
C VAL A 453 -8.74 -24.52 -13.61
N ALA A 454 -7.58 -24.80 -13.03
CA ALA A 454 -7.09 -26.15 -12.86
C ALA A 454 -7.93 -26.96 -11.85
N ASN A 455 -7.88 -28.29 -11.96
CA ASN A 455 -8.36 -29.14 -10.87
C ASN A 455 -7.45 -28.95 -9.63
N LEU A 456 -8.01 -29.21 -8.45
CA LEU A 456 -7.28 -29.05 -7.17
C LEU A 456 -5.91 -29.73 -7.22
N VAL A 457 -4.87 -28.97 -6.87
CA VAL A 457 -3.51 -29.47 -6.75
C VAL A 457 -3.26 -29.83 -5.30
N GLN A 458 -3.04 -31.12 -5.06
CA GLN A 458 -2.71 -31.64 -3.73
C GLN A 458 -1.19 -31.73 -3.62
N LEU A 459 -0.63 -31.04 -2.64
CA LEU A 459 0.80 -31.00 -2.36
C LEU A 459 1.10 -31.61 -0.97
N PRO A 460 2.29 -32.19 -0.77
CA PRO A 460 2.71 -32.60 0.57
C PRO A 460 2.85 -31.39 1.51
N CYS A 461 2.89 -31.62 2.82
CA CYS A 461 2.95 -30.55 3.83
C CYS A 461 4.25 -29.73 3.83
N ASN A 462 5.28 -30.29 3.24
CA ASN A 462 6.57 -29.67 3.04
C ASN A 462 7.20 -30.25 1.78
N GLY A 463 8.19 -29.55 1.25
CA GLY A 463 8.96 -30.00 0.10
C GLY A 463 10.17 -29.12 -0.13
N VAL A 464 10.87 -29.42 -1.21
CA VAL A 464 12.01 -28.63 -1.68
C VAL A 464 11.81 -28.38 -3.17
N THR A 465 11.83 -27.12 -3.57
CA THR A 465 11.80 -26.70 -4.99
C THR A 465 12.96 -25.76 -5.22
N ASN A 466 13.70 -25.98 -6.32
CA ASN A 466 14.88 -25.17 -6.67
C ASN A 466 15.91 -25.02 -5.51
N GLY A 467 16.07 -26.08 -4.71
CA GLY A 467 16.98 -26.10 -3.56
C GLY A 467 16.47 -25.34 -2.33
N VAL A 468 15.27 -24.75 -2.38
CA VAL A 468 14.65 -24.01 -1.28
C VAL A 468 13.58 -24.87 -0.63
N ALA A 469 13.71 -25.09 0.67
CA ALA A 469 12.71 -25.82 1.45
C ALA A 469 11.50 -24.92 1.73
N TRP A 470 10.30 -25.50 1.64
CA TRP A 470 9.04 -24.81 1.90
C TRP A 470 8.13 -25.67 2.78
N THR A 471 7.21 -25.03 3.51
CA THR A 471 6.19 -25.70 4.30
C THR A 471 4.89 -24.90 4.43
N PHE A 472 3.77 -25.60 4.52
CA PHE A 472 2.46 -25.00 4.77
C PHE A 472 2.25 -24.49 6.21
N SER A 473 3.15 -24.82 7.14
CA SER A 473 3.09 -24.35 8.53
C SER A 473 3.72 -22.98 8.74
N LYS A 474 4.14 -22.32 7.66
CA LYS A 474 4.71 -20.97 7.62
C LYS A 474 4.12 -20.19 6.45
N CYS A 475 4.45 -18.91 6.38
CA CYS A 475 4.06 -18.06 5.26
C CYS A 475 5.16 -17.05 4.93
N ASP A 476 6.40 -17.52 4.84
CA ASP A 476 7.48 -16.71 4.32
C ASP A 476 7.45 -16.72 2.78
N PHE A 477 8.15 -15.77 2.16
CA PHE A 477 8.23 -15.66 0.69
C PHE A 477 8.63 -16.98 0.03
N ASP A 478 9.63 -17.64 0.59
CA ASP A 478 10.15 -18.91 0.12
C ASP A 478 9.12 -20.05 0.22
N ASP A 479 8.25 -20.02 1.24
CA ASP A 479 7.22 -21.03 1.39
C ASP A 479 6.19 -20.95 0.27
N PHE A 480 5.61 -19.75 0.07
CA PHE A 480 4.52 -19.59 -0.87
C PHE A 480 4.94 -19.57 -2.34
N ASN A 481 6.16 -19.14 -2.61
CA ASN A 481 6.76 -19.32 -3.92
C ASN A 481 7.16 -20.80 -4.13
N GLY A 482 7.63 -21.47 -3.09
CA GLY A 482 8.04 -22.88 -3.14
C GLY A 482 6.89 -23.83 -3.49
N TYR A 483 5.73 -23.71 -2.84
CA TYR A 483 4.57 -24.52 -3.22
C TYR A 483 3.89 -24.06 -4.52
N ALA A 484 4.10 -22.83 -4.99
CA ALA A 484 3.69 -22.43 -6.35
C ALA A 484 4.51 -23.17 -7.41
N ASP A 485 5.84 -23.28 -7.23
CA ASP A 485 6.71 -24.09 -8.09
C ASP A 485 6.31 -25.58 -8.07
N ALA A 486 5.99 -26.11 -6.89
CA ALA A 486 5.54 -27.50 -6.74
C ALA A 486 4.18 -27.73 -7.43
N ALA A 487 3.28 -26.73 -7.39
CA ALA A 487 2.00 -26.81 -8.08
C ALA A 487 2.16 -26.78 -9.60
N ASP A 488 3.06 -25.93 -10.11
CA ASP A 488 3.41 -25.89 -11.53
C ASP A 488 3.94 -27.26 -11.99
N ALA A 489 4.89 -27.85 -11.26
CA ALA A 489 5.42 -29.18 -11.56
C ALA A 489 4.33 -30.27 -11.54
N ALA A 490 3.41 -30.22 -10.57
CA ALA A 490 2.30 -31.15 -10.48
C ALA A 490 1.32 -31.03 -11.67
N LEU A 491 1.07 -29.82 -12.17
CA LEU A 491 0.23 -29.60 -13.35
C LEU A 491 0.94 -30.03 -14.64
N ALA A 492 2.23 -29.74 -14.78
CA ALA A 492 3.04 -30.19 -15.90
C ALA A 492 3.07 -31.73 -15.98
N ALA A 493 3.22 -32.41 -14.84
CA ALA A 493 3.14 -33.87 -14.75
C ALA A 493 1.76 -34.44 -15.15
N ARG A 494 0.70 -33.63 -15.09
CA ARG A 494 -0.65 -33.97 -15.59
C ARG A 494 -0.82 -33.65 -17.09
N GLY A 495 0.23 -33.21 -17.78
CA GLY A 495 0.21 -32.85 -19.20
C GLY A 495 -0.36 -31.45 -19.50
N ILE A 496 -0.47 -30.58 -18.49
CA ILE A 496 -0.90 -29.19 -18.70
C ILE A 496 0.31 -28.37 -19.14
N ASP A 497 0.25 -27.83 -20.36
CA ASP A 497 1.25 -26.90 -20.88
C ASP A 497 1.08 -25.51 -20.26
N LEU A 498 1.88 -25.22 -19.25
CA LEU A 498 1.86 -23.94 -18.53
C LEU A 498 2.50 -22.78 -19.31
N SER A 499 3.17 -23.04 -20.44
CA SER A 499 3.74 -21.97 -21.27
C SER A 499 2.68 -21.18 -22.03
N ARG A 500 1.49 -21.77 -22.19
CA ARG A 500 0.32 -21.14 -22.83
C ARG A 500 -0.32 -20.04 -21.99
N PHE A 501 -0.01 -19.97 -20.70
CA PHE A 501 -0.60 -19.01 -19.78
C PHE A 501 0.48 -18.03 -19.32
N LYS A 502 0.36 -16.78 -19.76
CA LYS A 502 1.26 -15.70 -19.34
C LYS A 502 1.16 -15.47 -17.83
N HIS A 503 -0.05 -15.55 -17.29
CA HIS A 503 -0.35 -15.30 -15.88
C HIS A 503 -0.70 -16.60 -15.13
N ARG A 504 -0.22 -16.70 -13.88
CA ARG A 504 -0.52 -17.81 -12.96
C ARG A 504 -1.02 -17.26 -11.64
N VAL A 505 -2.24 -17.65 -11.26
CA VAL A 505 -2.87 -17.24 -10.00
C VAL A 505 -2.97 -18.45 -9.09
N TYR A 506 -2.31 -18.42 -7.94
CA TYR A 506 -2.29 -19.51 -6.97
C TYR A 506 -3.28 -19.23 -5.86
N LEU A 507 -4.26 -20.11 -5.66
CA LEU A 507 -5.21 -19.98 -4.56
C LEU A 507 -4.71 -20.81 -3.38
N ILE A 508 -4.35 -20.11 -2.30
CA ILE A 508 -3.62 -20.69 -1.17
C ILE A 508 -4.62 -21.20 -0.13
N PRO A 509 -4.45 -22.42 0.40
CA PRO A 509 -5.40 -22.99 1.36
C PRO A 509 -5.39 -22.23 2.69
N PRO A 510 -6.44 -22.35 3.52
CA PRO A 510 -6.46 -21.70 4.83
C PRO A 510 -5.27 -22.19 5.68
N GLY A 511 -4.55 -21.27 6.31
CA GLY A 511 -3.31 -21.59 7.04
C GLY A 511 -2.66 -20.35 7.65
N GLN A 512 -1.33 -20.33 7.68
CA GLN A 512 -0.56 -19.23 8.29
C GLN A 512 -0.50 -17.96 7.44
N CYS A 513 -0.88 -18.03 6.16
CA CYS A 513 -0.91 -16.88 5.27
C CYS A 513 -2.14 -16.01 5.54
N GLY A 514 -1.92 -14.83 6.12
CA GLY A 514 -2.96 -13.86 6.48
C GLY A 514 -3.16 -12.71 5.49
N PHE A 515 -2.58 -12.78 4.30
CA PHE A 515 -2.79 -11.79 3.24
C PHE A 515 -4.11 -12.04 2.49
N VAL A 516 -4.70 -10.97 1.94
CA VAL A 516 -5.83 -11.09 1.00
C VAL A 516 -5.32 -11.62 -0.33
N GLY A 517 -4.24 -11.01 -0.81
CA GLY A 517 -3.53 -11.46 -1.99
C GLY A 517 -2.13 -10.84 -2.06
N LEU A 518 -1.33 -11.36 -3.00
CA LEU A 518 -0.02 -10.86 -3.36
C LEU A 518 0.12 -10.91 -4.87
N GLY A 519 0.89 -10.00 -5.47
CA GLY A 519 1.11 -9.99 -6.91
C GLY A 519 2.47 -9.45 -7.29
N TYR A 520 3.09 -10.04 -8.32
CA TYR A 520 4.25 -9.42 -8.95
C TYR A 520 3.85 -8.10 -9.62
N ILE A 521 4.59 -7.03 -9.33
CA ILE A 521 4.36 -5.69 -9.91
C ILE A 521 5.05 -5.58 -11.26
N GLY A 522 4.25 -5.64 -12.32
CA GLY A 522 4.71 -5.67 -13.69
C GLY A 522 5.00 -7.09 -14.17
N CYS A 523 4.83 -7.28 -15.47
CA CYS A 523 5.21 -8.50 -16.17
C CYS A 523 5.40 -8.23 -17.67
N ASP A 524 6.66 -8.13 -18.08
CA ASP A 524 7.05 -7.94 -19.48
C ASP A 524 7.03 -9.24 -20.29
N GLY A 525 6.75 -10.37 -19.64
CA GLY A 525 6.76 -11.71 -20.24
C GLY A 525 8.12 -12.40 -20.17
N SER A 526 9.14 -11.75 -19.61
CA SER A 526 10.46 -12.36 -19.44
C SER A 526 10.58 -13.28 -18.21
N TYR A 527 9.52 -13.36 -17.42
CA TYR A 527 9.31 -14.32 -16.33
C TYR A 527 7.81 -14.63 -16.20
N THR A 528 7.50 -15.69 -15.45
CA THR A 528 6.11 -16.06 -15.16
C THR A 528 5.44 -14.99 -14.29
N CYS A 529 4.34 -14.42 -14.75
CA CYS A 529 3.57 -13.47 -13.93
C CYS A 529 2.80 -14.26 -12.86
N ARG A 530 3.07 -13.99 -11.58
CA ARG A 530 2.46 -14.71 -10.46
C ARG A 530 1.64 -13.78 -9.58
N SER A 531 0.55 -14.35 -9.08
CA SER A 531 -0.29 -13.77 -8.03
C SER A 531 -0.75 -14.86 -7.08
N TRP A 532 -0.94 -14.53 -5.81
CA TRP A 532 -1.41 -15.44 -4.76
C TRP A 532 -2.66 -14.87 -4.15
N ILE A 533 -3.64 -15.73 -3.86
CA ILE A 533 -4.92 -15.34 -3.28
C ILE A 533 -5.13 -16.11 -1.99
N GLY A 534 -5.38 -15.36 -0.92
CA GLY A 534 -5.68 -15.89 0.41
C GLY A 534 -6.96 -16.72 0.41
N ALA A 535 -7.05 -17.65 1.35
CA ALA A 535 -8.04 -18.71 1.33
C ALA A 535 -9.50 -18.24 1.31
N ASP A 536 -9.78 -17.19 2.08
CA ASP A 536 -11.12 -16.63 2.21
C ASP A 536 -11.60 -15.90 0.93
N PHE A 537 -10.70 -15.70 -0.04
CA PHE A 537 -10.94 -14.90 -1.24
C PHE A 537 -10.89 -15.71 -2.54
N TRP A 538 -10.81 -17.05 -2.48
CA TRP A 538 -10.74 -17.93 -3.66
C TRP A 538 -11.83 -17.69 -4.71
N ALA A 539 -13.03 -17.30 -4.27
CA ALA A 539 -14.18 -17.05 -5.11
C ALA A 539 -14.58 -15.57 -5.14
N THR A 540 -13.68 -14.66 -4.76
CA THR A 540 -13.91 -13.21 -4.75
C THR A 540 -13.24 -12.59 -6.00
N PRO A 541 -14.01 -12.25 -7.05
CA PRO A 541 -13.43 -11.78 -8.31
C PRO A 541 -12.55 -10.55 -8.15
N GLN A 542 -12.97 -9.56 -7.34
CA GLN A 542 -12.17 -8.36 -7.12
C GLN A 542 -10.78 -8.64 -6.54
N ALA A 543 -10.62 -9.58 -5.60
CA ALA A 543 -9.32 -9.92 -5.05
C ALA A 543 -8.39 -10.48 -6.14
N ILE A 544 -8.90 -11.37 -6.99
CA ILE A 544 -8.13 -11.91 -8.11
C ILE A 544 -7.78 -10.82 -9.13
N VAL A 545 -8.73 -9.94 -9.46
CA VAL A 545 -8.52 -8.80 -10.38
C VAL A 545 -7.50 -7.80 -9.81
N HIS A 546 -7.51 -7.56 -8.50
CA HIS A 546 -6.56 -6.70 -7.80
C HIS A 546 -5.14 -7.26 -7.97
N GLU A 547 -4.92 -8.52 -7.60
CA GLU A 547 -3.57 -9.10 -7.65
C GLU A 547 -3.06 -9.31 -9.08
N MET A 548 -3.94 -9.67 -10.01
CA MET A 548 -3.59 -9.69 -11.43
C MET A 548 -3.33 -8.27 -11.96
N GLY A 549 -3.95 -7.26 -11.36
CA GLY A 549 -3.70 -5.85 -11.64
C GLY A 549 -2.25 -5.43 -11.41
N HIS A 550 -1.62 -5.95 -10.36
CA HIS A 550 -0.18 -5.78 -10.16
C HIS A 550 0.64 -6.35 -11.30
N ASN A 551 0.29 -7.53 -11.84
CA ASN A 551 0.99 -8.10 -13.00
C ASN A 551 0.89 -7.20 -14.25
N LEU A 552 -0.09 -6.29 -14.29
CA LEU A 552 -0.30 -5.29 -15.33
C LEU A 552 0.28 -3.92 -14.97
N TYR A 553 1.29 -3.89 -14.09
CA TYR A 553 2.01 -2.69 -13.65
C TYR A 553 1.15 -1.70 -12.85
N MET A 554 -0.01 -2.07 -12.32
CA MET A 554 -0.76 -1.14 -11.46
C MET A 554 -0.18 -1.13 -10.04
N GLY A 555 0.01 0.07 -9.50
CA GLY A 555 0.22 0.26 -8.06
C GLY A 555 -1.11 0.25 -7.32
N HIS A 556 -1.08 0.31 -5.98
CA HIS A 556 -2.29 0.51 -5.20
C HIS A 556 -2.93 1.88 -5.49
N ALA A 557 -4.21 2.00 -5.14
CA ALA A 557 -4.99 3.23 -5.20
C ALA A 557 -5.41 3.63 -3.79
N GLY A 558 -4.84 4.73 -3.30
CA GLY A 558 -5.01 5.16 -1.93
C GLY A 558 -5.47 6.61 -1.82
N ALA A 559 -5.52 7.10 -0.59
CA ALA A 559 -5.78 8.50 -0.30
C ALA A 559 -4.97 8.96 0.92
N THR A 560 -4.71 10.26 1.00
CA THR A 560 -4.09 10.84 2.20
C THR A 560 -5.19 11.18 3.20
N ASN A 561 -5.08 10.68 4.43
CA ASN A 561 -6.01 10.98 5.50
C ASN A 561 -5.82 12.42 6.03
N SER A 562 -6.60 12.82 7.04
CA SER A 562 -6.53 14.16 7.64
C SER A 562 -5.21 14.45 8.37
N GLU A 563 -4.46 13.42 8.75
CA GLU A 563 -3.16 13.52 9.44
C GLU A 563 -1.99 13.63 8.44
N GLY A 564 -2.27 13.56 7.14
CA GLY A 564 -1.23 13.59 6.11
C GLY A 564 -0.60 12.24 5.83
N VAL A 565 -1.10 11.15 6.44
CA VAL A 565 -0.63 9.78 6.20
C VAL A 565 -1.34 9.22 4.97
N PHE A 566 -0.57 8.60 4.07
CA PHE A 566 -1.12 7.96 2.88
C PHE A 566 -1.54 6.53 3.22
N ASP A 567 -2.82 6.24 3.09
CA ASP A 567 -3.37 4.89 3.17
C ASP A 567 -3.55 4.37 1.74
N GLU A 568 -2.79 3.34 1.38
CA GLU A 568 -2.77 2.78 0.03
C GLU A 568 -4.09 2.13 -0.39
N TYR A 569 -5.01 1.91 0.55
CA TYR A 569 -6.33 1.32 0.28
C TYR A 569 -7.48 2.33 0.38
N ALA A 570 -7.23 3.58 0.76
CA ALA A 570 -8.29 4.58 0.94
C ALA A 570 -8.94 5.13 -0.35
N ASP A 571 -8.86 4.42 -1.48
CA ASP A 571 -9.61 4.69 -2.72
C ASP A 571 -10.60 3.56 -3.07
N ASP A 572 -11.82 3.64 -2.56
CA ASP A 572 -12.90 2.71 -2.93
C ASP A 572 -13.39 2.87 -4.38
N SER A 573 -12.92 3.86 -5.13
CA SER A 573 -13.32 4.02 -6.52
C SER A 573 -12.59 3.04 -7.44
N GLY A 574 -11.35 2.64 -7.16
CA GLY A 574 -10.55 1.76 -8.03
C GLY A 574 -10.48 0.30 -7.59
N THR A 575 -10.27 -0.64 -8.53
CA THR A 575 -9.97 -2.04 -8.18
C THR A 575 -8.70 -2.21 -7.34
N MET A 576 -7.77 -1.25 -7.45
CA MET A 576 -6.47 -1.26 -6.76
C MET A 576 -6.49 -0.60 -5.38
N GLY A 577 -7.65 -0.11 -4.92
CA GLY A 577 -7.81 0.36 -3.55
C GLY A 577 -8.39 -0.72 -2.67
N TYR A 578 -9.21 -0.34 -1.69
CA TYR A 578 -9.76 -1.27 -0.71
C TYR A 578 -10.53 -2.44 -1.36
N CYS A 579 -10.25 -3.65 -0.86
CA CYS A 579 -11.00 -4.86 -1.18
C CYS A 579 -12.37 -4.84 -0.45
N CYS A 580 -13.46 -5.45 -0.93
CA CYS A 580 -13.54 -6.45 -1.99
C CYS A 580 -14.75 -6.23 -2.90
N GLN A 581 -15.17 -4.97 -3.10
CA GLN A 581 -16.31 -4.67 -3.98
C GLN A 581 -15.83 -4.59 -5.43
N ASP A 582 -16.54 -5.27 -6.32
CA ASP A 582 -16.21 -5.30 -7.74
C ASP A 582 -16.41 -3.93 -8.42
N ARG A 583 -15.40 -3.48 -9.17
CA ARG A 583 -15.36 -2.18 -9.84
C ARG A 583 -14.22 -2.13 -10.86
N CYS A 584 -14.36 -1.31 -11.91
CA CYS A 584 -13.25 -1.06 -12.81
C CYS A 584 -12.11 -0.28 -12.12
N PRO A 585 -10.87 -0.34 -12.67
CA PRO A 585 -9.79 0.55 -12.27
C PRO A 585 -10.21 2.02 -12.30
N ASN A 586 -9.63 2.82 -11.39
CA ASN A 586 -9.82 4.26 -11.42
C ASN A 586 -9.24 4.87 -12.71
N THR A 587 -9.58 6.13 -13.00
CA THR A 587 -9.21 6.79 -14.26
C THR A 587 -7.71 6.79 -14.58
N PRO A 588 -6.79 7.12 -13.65
CA PRO A 588 -5.36 7.03 -13.93
C PRO A 588 -4.91 5.61 -14.30
N HIS A 589 -5.37 4.58 -13.59
CA HIS A 589 -5.05 3.18 -13.91
C HIS A 589 -5.67 2.71 -15.23
N ALA A 590 -6.94 3.03 -15.51
CA ALA A 590 -7.56 2.67 -16.79
C ALA A 590 -6.84 3.34 -17.98
N TRP A 591 -6.32 4.56 -17.79
CA TRP A 591 -5.49 5.24 -18.78
C TRP A 591 -4.10 4.60 -18.89
N GLN A 592 -3.47 4.24 -17.76
CA GLN A 592 -2.20 3.50 -17.72
C GLN A 592 -2.27 2.24 -18.59
N LEU A 593 -3.30 1.42 -18.41
CA LEU A 593 -3.46 0.16 -19.12
C LEU A 593 -3.74 0.31 -20.63
N GLY A 594 -3.95 1.54 -21.14
CA GLY A 594 -4.38 1.81 -22.52
C GLY A 594 -5.85 1.46 -22.77
N TRP A 595 -6.64 1.19 -21.72
CA TRP A 595 -8.06 0.85 -21.84
C TRP A 595 -8.89 2.07 -22.20
N ILE A 596 -8.55 3.24 -21.63
CA ILE A 596 -9.17 4.51 -21.99
C ILE A 596 -8.15 5.50 -22.56
N SER A 597 -8.66 6.47 -23.31
CA SER A 597 -7.93 7.67 -23.74
C SER A 597 -8.52 8.87 -23.03
N VAL A 598 -7.66 9.73 -22.49
CA VAL A 598 -8.06 10.89 -21.69
C VAL A 598 -7.79 12.18 -22.46
N ARG A 599 -8.59 13.22 -22.24
CA ARG A 599 -8.28 14.55 -22.78
C ARG A 599 -7.21 15.20 -21.91
N GLN A 600 -6.01 15.36 -22.46
CA GLN A 600 -4.87 15.95 -21.81
C GLN A 600 -4.84 17.47 -21.97
N LEU A 601 -4.65 18.17 -20.86
CA LEU A 601 -4.58 19.62 -20.76
C LEU A 601 -3.29 20.03 -20.05
N ASP A 602 -2.76 21.18 -20.41
CA ASP A 602 -1.55 21.77 -19.84
C ASP A 602 -1.64 23.31 -19.80
N GLY A 603 -0.54 23.98 -19.47
CA GLY A 603 -0.47 25.43 -19.37
C GLY A 603 -0.76 26.20 -20.66
N ALA A 604 -0.65 25.55 -21.83
CA ALA A 604 -1.04 26.17 -23.10
C ALA A 604 -2.56 26.17 -23.26
N SER A 605 -3.22 25.09 -22.84
CA SER A 605 -4.69 24.95 -22.88
C SER A 605 -5.43 25.61 -21.70
N LEU A 606 -4.76 25.77 -20.55
CA LEU A 606 -5.31 26.31 -19.31
C LEU A 606 -4.61 27.62 -18.94
N LYS A 607 -4.99 28.69 -19.63
CA LYS A 607 -4.47 30.05 -19.36
C LYS A 607 -4.93 30.52 -17.97
N PRO A 608 -4.09 31.28 -17.24
CA PRO A 608 -4.47 31.84 -15.93
C PRO A 608 -5.75 32.68 -16.05
N GLY A 609 -6.71 32.43 -15.16
CA GLY A 609 -7.97 33.16 -15.07
C GLY A 609 -8.97 32.89 -16.21
N VAL A 610 -8.68 31.98 -17.13
CA VAL A 610 -9.58 31.65 -18.24
C VAL A 610 -10.25 30.31 -17.96
N PRO A 611 -11.53 30.26 -17.57
CA PRO A 611 -12.22 29.01 -17.33
C PRO A 611 -12.47 28.26 -18.65
N VAL A 612 -12.19 26.96 -18.66
CA VAL A 612 -12.43 26.05 -19.78
C VAL A 612 -13.52 25.07 -19.37
N THR A 613 -14.58 24.93 -20.17
CA THR A 613 -15.66 23.98 -19.89
C THR A 613 -15.60 22.79 -20.83
N LEU A 614 -15.67 21.59 -20.26
CA LEU A 614 -15.52 20.32 -20.96
C LEU A 614 -16.62 19.34 -20.52
N THR A 615 -16.89 18.36 -21.37
CA THR A 615 -17.72 17.20 -21.03
C THR A 615 -16.81 16.00 -20.77
N VAL A 616 -17.03 15.32 -19.66
CA VAL A 616 -16.34 14.10 -19.26
C VAL A 616 -17.34 12.94 -19.38
N ALA A 617 -17.16 12.09 -20.39
CA ALA A 617 -17.97 10.89 -20.55
C ALA A 617 -17.77 9.93 -19.38
N SER A 618 -18.79 9.14 -19.07
CA SER A 618 -18.68 8.07 -18.08
C SER A 618 -17.67 7.02 -18.53
N GLN A 619 -16.70 6.72 -17.66
CA GLN A 619 -15.70 5.67 -17.87
C GLN A 619 -16.30 4.27 -17.95
N ALA A 620 -17.57 4.10 -17.59
CA ALA A 620 -18.30 2.85 -17.75
C ALA A 620 -18.87 2.67 -19.17
N LEU A 621 -18.96 3.74 -19.96
CA LEU A 621 -19.69 3.78 -21.23
C LEU A 621 -18.84 4.23 -22.43
N SER A 622 -17.67 4.82 -22.20
CA SER A 622 -16.79 5.34 -23.25
C SER A 622 -15.32 5.07 -22.97
N SER A 623 -14.63 4.48 -23.95
CA SER A 623 -13.17 4.34 -23.94
C SER A 623 -12.43 5.66 -24.22
N GLN A 624 -13.15 6.73 -24.59
CA GLN A 624 -12.66 8.11 -24.59
C GLN A 624 -13.32 8.84 -23.43
N SER A 625 -12.71 8.75 -22.25
CA SER A 625 -13.26 9.27 -21.00
C SER A 625 -12.14 9.78 -20.10
N GLY A 626 -12.51 10.71 -19.23
CA GLY A 626 -11.59 11.33 -18.29
C GLY A 626 -10.71 12.45 -18.86
N LEU A 627 -10.09 13.19 -17.94
CA LEU A 627 -9.17 14.27 -18.21
C LEU A 627 -7.82 13.98 -17.53
N ARG A 628 -6.72 14.43 -18.13
CA ARG A 628 -5.38 14.44 -17.54
C ARG A 628 -4.82 15.85 -17.61
N ILE A 629 -4.70 16.53 -16.49
CA ILE A 629 -4.16 17.89 -16.42
C ILE A 629 -2.70 17.76 -15.98
N VAL A 630 -1.79 18.12 -16.87
CA VAL A 630 -0.34 18.19 -16.59
C VAL A 630 -0.04 19.64 -16.18
N PRO A 631 0.21 19.93 -14.90
CA PRO A 631 0.40 21.30 -14.42
C PRO A 631 1.78 21.84 -14.80
N SER A 632 2.05 22.04 -16.10
CA SER A 632 3.35 22.51 -16.61
C SER A 632 3.80 23.88 -16.07
N TRP A 633 2.94 24.56 -15.32
CA TRP A 633 3.21 25.81 -14.63
C TRP A 633 3.52 25.66 -13.13
N ALA A 634 3.44 24.46 -12.58
CA ALA A 634 3.67 24.17 -11.17
C ALA A 634 4.62 22.97 -11.05
N ALA A 635 5.92 23.25 -10.97
CA ALA A 635 6.95 22.23 -10.88
C ALA A 635 6.73 21.32 -9.65
N GLY A 636 7.01 20.02 -9.83
CA GLY A 636 6.86 19.02 -8.76
C GLY A 636 5.42 18.61 -8.44
N VAL A 637 4.41 19.11 -9.16
CA VAL A 637 3.03 18.65 -9.00
C VAL A 637 2.73 17.52 -9.96
N ASP A 638 2.30 16.38 -9.42
CA ASP A 638 1.86 15.24 -10.21
C ASP A 638 0.67 15.60 -11.13
N PRO A 639 0.54 14.93 -12.28
CA PRO A 639 -0.65 15.02 -13.10
C PRO A 639 -1.94 14.80 -12.31
N ILE A 640 -2.93 15.66 -12.56
CA ILE A 640 -4.27 15.56 -11.98
C ILE A 640 -5.16 14.82 -12.97
N PHE A 641 -5.84 13.76 -12.51
CA PHE A 641 -6.82 13.04 -13.30
C PHE A 641 -8.23 13.36 -12.82
N VAL A 642 -9.15 13.46 -13.77
CA VAL A 642 -10.58 13.68 -13.50
C VAL A 642 -11.37 12.60 -14.22
N GLY A 643 -12.13 11.81 -13.49
CA GLY A 643 -12.97 10.73 -14.01
C GLY A 643 -14.43 10.92 -13.70
N TYR A 644 -15.34 10.60 -14.62
CA TYR A 644 -16.76 10.50 -14.32
C TYR A 644 -17.19 9.04 -14.37
N ARG A 645 -17.94 8.56 -13.37
CA ARG A 645 -18.32 7.14 -13.28
C ARG A 645 -19.78 6.95 -12.97
N THR A 646 -20.39 5.95 -13.60
CA THR A 646 -21.80 5.57 -13.43
C THR A 646 -21.92 4.06 -13.25
N LYS A 647 -23.04 3.58 -12.69
CA LYS A 647 -23.34 2.15 -12.53
C LYS A 647 -23.72 1.52 -13.87
N ALA A 648 -22.73 1.22 -14.72
CA ALA A 648 -22.95 0.58 -16.01
C ALA A 648 -21.78 -0.33 -16.39
N SER A 649 -22.01 -1.29 -17.29
CA SER A 649 -20.96 -2.16 -17.83
C SER A 649 -20.09 -2.79 -16.71
N GLY A 650 -18.76 -2.62 -16.75
CA GLY A 650 -17.83 -3.12 -15.73
C GLY A 650 -18.00 -2.47 -14.35
N ASP A 651 -18.70 -1.32 -14.28
CA ASP A 651 -19.04 -0.62 -13.04
C ASP A 651 -20.45 -0.91 -12.54
N ALA A 652 -21.09 -1.99 -13.01
CA ALA A 652 -22.43 -2.35 -12.55
C ALA A 652 -22.54 -2.49 -11.02
N ALA A 653 -21.46 -2.91 -10.35
CA ALA A 653 -21.39 -3.03 -8.88
C ALA A 653 -20.75 -1.83 -8.17
N LEU A 654 -20.30 -0.79 -8.90
CA LEU A 654 -19.69 0.40 -8.28
C LEU A 654 -20.64 0.99 -7.22
N GLU A 655 -20.16 1.19 -6.00
CA GLU A 655 -21.05 1.53 -4.90
C GLU A 655 -21.86 2.83 -5.12
N PRO A 656 -23.10 2.94 -4.60
CA PRO A 656 -23.97 4.11 -4.83
C PRO A 656 -23.32 5.45 -4.45
N GLN A 657 -22.49 5.47 -3.42
CA GLN A 657 -21.79 6.66 -2.95
C GLN A 657 -20.63 7.08 -3.88
N LEU A 658 -20.25 6.26 -4.85
CA LEU A 658 -19.20 6.55 -5.83
C LEU A 658 -19.76 6.74 -7.24
N ALA A 659 -20.92 6.15 -7.53
CA ALA A 659 -21.58 6.28 -8.81
C ALA A 659 -22.26 7.64 -9.02
N GLY A 660 -22.28 8.09 -10.27
CA GLY A 660 -22.84 9.39 -10.64
C GLY A 660 -21.98 10.58 -10.21
N ARG A 661 -20.70 10.35 -9.88
CA ARG A 661 -19.80 11.37 -9.34
C ARG A 661 -18.58 11.60 -10.23
N LEU A 662 -18.05 12.82 -10.11
CA LEU A 662 -16.76 13.20 -10.68
C LEU A 662 -15.68 12.91 -9.65
N HIS A 663 -14.75 12.02 -9.94
CA HIS A 663 -13.63 11.64 -9.07
C HIS A 663 -12.35 12.37 -9.46
N LEU A 664 -11.59 12.77 -8.46
CA LEU A 664 -10.36 13.54 -8.61
C LEU A 664 -9.19 12.71 -8.09
N TYR A 665 -8.11 12.64 -8.86
CA TYR A 665 -6.90 11.90 -8.48
C TYR A 665 -5.66 12.73 -8.79
N THR A 666 -4.56 12.44 -8.10
CA THR A 666 -3.21 12.77 -8.56
C THR A 666 -2.43 11.48 -8.76
N ALA A 667 -1.65 11.38 -9.83
CA ALA A 667 -0.79 10.23 -10.07
C ALA A 667 0.38 10.62 -10.97
N GLY A 668 1.60 10.30 -10.52
CA GLY A 668 2.84 10.50 -11.27
C GLY A 668 3.04 9.56 -12.47
N ILE A 669 2.01 8.82 -12.90
CA ILE A 669 2.07 7.84 -13.98
C ILE A 669 2.38 8.54 -15.31
N THR A 670 3.45 8.08 -15.96
CA THR A 670 3.95 8.65 -17.20
C THR A 670 3.70 7.79 -18.44
N ASN A 671 3.55 6.47 -18.27
CA ASN A 671 3.38 5.51 -19.37
C ASN A 671 2.69 4.22 -18.87
N THR A 672 2.49 3.24 -19.76
CA THR A 672 1.81 1.95 -19.47
C THR A 672 2.46 1.14 -18.34
N TYR A 673 3.78 1.19 -18.24
CA TYR A 673 4.58 0.29 -17.40
C TYR A 673 5.11 1.01 -16.15
N ASP A 674 4.52 2.13 -15.76
CA ASP A 674 4.92 2.95 -14.60
C ASP A 674 4.09 2.59 -13.36
N PRO A 675 4.61 1.76 -12.43
CA PRO A 675 3.82 1.19 -11.33
C PRO A 675 3.70 2.12 -10.14
N LYS A 676 3.31 3.36 -10.42
CA LYS A 676 3.08 4.36 -9.38
C LYS A 676 1.72 4.21 -8.76
N LEU A 677 1.68 4.50 -7.47
CA LEU A 677 0.45 4.61 -6.71
C LEU A 677 -0.41 5.75 -7.27
N THR A 678 -1.72 5.60 -7.12
CA THR A 678 -2.68 6.67 -7.42
C THR A 678 -3.23 7.23 -6.11
N SER A 679 -3.42 8.54 -6.05
CA SER A 679 -3.94 9.21 -4.86
C SER A 679 -5.29 9.87 -5.14
N TRP A 680 -6.35 9.29 -4.61
CA TRP A 680 -7.70 9.84 -4.64
C TRP A 680 -7.79 11.09 -3.76
N LYS A 681 -8.35 12.15 -4.33
CA LYS A 681 -8.51 13.47 -3.69
C LYS A 681 -9.97 13.77 -3.32
N GLY A 682 -10.88 12.84 -3.60
CA GLY A 682 -12.31 12.94 -3.33
C GLY A 682 -13.17 12.98 -4.60
N SER A 683 -14.45 13.29 -4.41
CA SER A 683 -15.44 13.32 -5.48
C SER A 683 -16.42 14.49 -5.38
N LEU A 684 -16.96 14.92 -6.52
CA LEU A 684 -18.01 15.93 -6.63
C LEU A 684 -19.29 15.27 -7.14
N SER A 685 -20.40 15.47 -6.41
CA SER A 685 -21.73 14.94 -6.76
C SER A 685 -22.75 16.03 -7.09
N THR A 686 -22.52 17.26 -6.63
CA THR A 686 -23.50 18.35 -6.70
C THR A 686 -23.04 19.45 -7.65
N ALA A 687 -23.91 19.86 -8.57
CA ALA A 687 -23.65 21.00 -9.46
C ALA A 687 -23.29 22.26 -8.65
N GLY A 688 -22.26 22.98 -9.11
CA GLY A 688 -21.72 24.17 -8.45
C GLY A 688 -20.57 23.87 -7.48
N THR A 689 -20.44 22.65 -6.97
CA THR A 689 -19.31 22.27 -6.10
C THR A 689 -18.01 22.23 -6.87
N ALA A 690 -16.90 22.48 -6.17
CA ALA A 690 -15.57 22.48 -6.76
C ALA A 690 -14.53 21.90 -5.81
N TRP A 691 -13.50 21.33 -6.41
CA TRP A 691 -12.28 20.91 -5.76
C TRP A 691 -11.13 21.82 -6.20
N THR A 692 -10.23 22.16 -5.29
CA THR A 692 -9.06 23.01 -5.56
C THR A 692 -7.79 22.27 -5.22
N HIS A 693 -6.87 22.17 -6.18
CA HIS A 693 -5.49 21.77 -5.91
C HIS A 693 -4.71 23.00 -5.44
N PRO A 694 -4.23 23.05 -4.18
CA PRO A 694 -3.62 24.26 -3.63
C PRO A 694 -2.32 24.64 -4.35
N THR A 695 -1.40 23.69 -4.55
CA THR A 695 -0.08 23.95 -5.16
C THR A 695 -0.16 24.33 -6.63
N ALA A 696 -0.95 23.60 -7.45
CA ALA A 696 -1.15 23.95 -8.85
C ALA A 696 -2.06 25.17 -9.06
N GLY A 697 -2.78 25.63 -8.03
CA GLY A 697 -3.82 26.65 -8.19
C GLY A 697 -4.92 26.24 -9.16
N MET A 698 -5.20 24.94 -9.29
CA MET A 698 -6.15 24.38 -10.24
C MET A 698 -7.51 24.18 -9.57
N VAL A 699 -8.59 24.66 -10.17
CA VAL A 699 -9.97 24.47 -9.69
C VAL A 699 -10.77 23.64 -10.69
N VAL A 700 -11.32 22.52 -10.22
CA VAL A 700 -12.23 21.66 -10.98
C VAL A 700 -13.63 21.84 -10.40
N ARG A 701 -14.58 22.31 -11.20
CA ARG A 701 -15.96 22.58 -10.79
C ARG A 701 -16.93 21.70 -11.56
N LEU A 702 -17.81 21.01 -10.85
CA LEU A 702 -18.90 20.27 -11.47
C LEU A 702 -20.02 21.23 -11.87
N LYS A 703 -20.38 21.28 -13.16
CA LYS A 703 -21.51 22.10 -13.66
C LYS A 703 -22.80 21.31 -13.69
N ALA A 704 -22.74 20.07 -14.18
CA ALA A 704 -23.86 19.15 -14.25
C ALA A 704 -23.34 17.71 -14.32
N ALA A 705 -24.12 16.75 -13.82
CA ALA A 705 -23.85 15.33 -13.95
C ALA A 705 -25.13 14.65 -14.48
N GLY A 706 -25.00 13.71 -15.40
CA GLY A 706 -26.10 12.94 -15.98
C GLY A 706 -25.73 11.48 -16.17
N GLY A 707 -26.65 10.64 -16.66
CA GLY A 707 -26.44 9.19 -16.72
C GLY A 707 -25.27 8.72 -17.60
N THR A 708 -24.79 9.56 -18.51
CA THR A 708 -23.73 9.20 -19.48
C THR A 708 -22.48 10.08 -19.42
N ALA A 709 -22.58 11.28 -18.86
CA ALA A 709 -21.48 12.23 -18.82
C ALA A 709 -21.70 13.32 -17.75
N ALA A 710 -20.62 14.01 -17.38
CA ALA A 710 -20.64 15.22 -16.57
C ALA A 710 -20.06 16.42 -17.33
N SER A 711 -20.61 17.61 -17.11
CA SER A 711 -20.04 18.87 -17.56
C SER A 711 -19.23 19.49 -16.44
N VAL A 712 -17.99 19.88 -16.72
CA VAL A 712 -17.05 20.42 -15.74
C VAL A 712 -16.42 21.71 -16.25
N THR A 713 -16.10 22.62 -15.33
CA THR A 713 -15.28 23.80 -15.61
C THR A 713 -13.95 23.65 -14.91
N LEU A 714 -12.87 23.90 -15.66
CA LEU A 714 -11.48 23.92 -15.23
C LEU A 714 -10.99 25.36 -15.22
N CYS A 715 -10.40 25.82 -14.12
CA CYS A 715 -9.80 27.14 -14.05
C CYS A 715 -8.46 27.10 -13.32
N ARG A 716 -7.43 27.70 -13.93
CA ARG A 716 -6.13 27.93 -13.32
C ARG A 716 -6.14 29.32 -12.69
N LYS A 717 -5.91 29.43 -11.38
CA LYS A 717 -5.91 30.72 -10.68
C LYS A 717 -4.82 31.65 -11.23
N ALA A 718 -5.17 32.93 -11.32
CA ALA A 718 -4.27 34.03 -11.68
C ALA A 718 -4.09 35.04 -10.53
N GLY A 719 -4.72 34.81 -9.37
CA GLY A 719 -4.63 35.66 -8.18
C GLY A 719 -6.00 36.21 -7.78
N LYS A 720 -6.01 37.41 -7.18
CA LYS A 720 -7.27 38.12 -6.89
C LYS A 720 -7.80 38.79 -8.15
N GLU A 721 -9.10 39.05 -8.17
CA GLU A 721 -9.70 39.88 -9.21
C GLU A 721 -9.09 41.29 -9.22
N THR A 722 -8.87 41.80 -10.43
CA THR A 722 -8.36 43.13 -10.72
C THR A 722 -9.34 43.85 -11.64
N LEU A 723 -9.30 45.18 -11.68
CA LEU A 723 -10.16 45.91 -12.62
C LEU A 723 -9.89 45.47 -14.07
N ALA A 724 -8.64 45.14 -14.42
CA ALA A 724 -8.28 44.65 -15.75
C ALA A 724 -8.88 43.27 -16.05
N SER A 725 -8.74 42.29 -15.14
CA SER A 725 -9.32 40.95 -15.31
C SER A 725 -10.84 41.00 -15.44
N CYS A 726 -11.49 41.81 -14.60
CA CYS A 726 -12.94 41.98 -14.62
C CYS A 726 -13.46 42.59 -15.93
N LEU A 727 -12.72 43.53 -16.52
CA LEU A 727 -13.08 44.12 -17.81
C LEU A 727 -12.77 43.19 -18.98
N ALA A 728 -11.79 42.30 -18.82
CA ALA A 728 -11.42 41.27 -19.78
C ALA A 728 -12.29 40.00 -19.69
N GLY A 729 -13.20 39.91 -18.70
CA GLY A 729 -14.04 38.73 -18.49
C GLY A 729 -13.29 37.51 -17.99
N LEU A 730 -12.19 37.72 -17.27
CA LEU A 730 -11.41 36.65 -16.62
C LEU A 730 -11.95 36.35 -15.22
N ASP A 731 -11.72 35.12 -14.76
CA ASP A 731 -12.01 34.54 -13.44
C ASP A 731 -10.68 34.21 -12.74
N ASN A 732 -9.94 35.26 -12.35
CA ASN A 732 -8.62 35.14 -11.73
C ASN A 732 -8.63 34.32 -10.43
N ASP A 733 -9.71 34.40 -9.65
CA ASP A 733 -9.84 33.67 -8.39
C ASP A 733 -10.49 32.27 -8.53
N CYS A 734 -11.00 31.97 -9.72
CA CYS A 734 -11.64 30.70 -10.11
C CYS A 734 -12.92 30.37 -9.33
N ASN A 735 -13.67 31.38 -8.89
CA ASN A 735 -14.93 31.19 -8.19
C ASN A 735 -16.09 30.77 -9.13
N GLY A 736 -15.87 30.78 -10.45
CA GLY A 736 -16.82 30.40 -11.48
C GLY A 736 -17.70 31.54 -11.99
N LEU A 737 -17.40 32.78 -11.61
CA LEU A 737 -18.09 34.00 -12.00
C LEU A 737 -17.10 34.92 -12.72
N VAL A 738 -17.61 35.73 -13.66
CA VAL A 738 -16.79 36.70 -14.39
C VAL A 738 -17.51 38.04 -14.51
N GLY A 739 -16.75 39.11 -14.66
CA GLY A 739 -17.28 40.45 -14.94
C GLY A 739 -18.28 40.92 -13.87
N ALA A 740 -19.42 41.48 -14.27
CA ALA A 740 -20.37 42.03 -13.30
C ALA A 740 -21.09 40.99 -12.42
N LYS A 741 -21.06 39.69 -12.80
CA LYS A 741 -21.64 38.61 -11.99
C LYS A 741 -20.72 38.18 -10.85
N ASP A 742 -19.43 38.48 -10.97
CA ASP A 742 -18.46 38.23 -9.93
C ASP A 742 -18.54 39.36 -8.86
N PRO A 743 -18.76 39.05 -7.57
CA PRO A 743 -18.84 40.06 -6.51
C PRO A 743 -17.58 40.90 -6.34
N ALA A 744 -16.39 40.30 -6.47
CA ALA A 744 -15.12 41.02 -6.40
C ALA A 744 -14.98 41.99 -7.58
N CYS A 745 -15.37 41.58 -8.78
CA CYS A 745 -15.40 42.44 -9.94
C CYS A 745 -16.44 43.54 -9.88
N ALA A 746 -17.66 43.24 -9.41
CA ALA A 746 -18.71 44.24 -9.23
C ALA A 746 -18.24 45.37 -8.28
N ALA A 747 -17.53 45.02 -7.21
CA ALA A 747 -16.95 45.99 -6.29
C ALA A 747 -15.89 46.88 -6.96
N LEU A 748 -14.98 46.29 -7.77
CA LEU A 748 -13.92 47.01 -8.48
C LEU A 748 -14.49 47.96 -9.55
N VAL A 749 -15.45 47.50 -10.35
CA VAL A 749 -16.12 48.31 -11.38
C VAL A 749 -16.91 49.46 -10.76
N ARG A 750 -17.62 49.23 -9.65
CA ARG A 750 -18.34 50.27 -8.91
C ARG A 750 -17.39 51.36 -8.39
N ARG A 751 -16.25 50.97 -7.81
CA ARG A 751 -15.21 51.90 -7.33
C ARG A 751 -14.67 52.78 -8.47
N ARG A 752 -14.39 52.19 -9.64
CA ARG A 752 -13.96 52.95 -10.84
C ARG A 752 -15.02 53.96 -11.27
N ARG A 753 -16.29 53.54 -11.36
CA ARG A 753 -17.40 54.45 -11.74
C ARG A 753 -17.56 55.60 -10.75
N ALA A 754 -17.40 55.35 -9.46
CA ALA A 754 -17.43 56.40 -8.43
C ALA A 754 -16.24 57.36 -8.55
N ALA A 755 -15.05 56.86 -8.86
CA ALA A 755 -13.86 57.69 -9.06
C ALA A 755 -13.99 58.61 -10.29
N VAL A 756 -14.52 58.11 -11.41
CA VAL A 756 -14.75 58.90 -12.62
C VAL A 756 -15.86 59.95 -12.42
N ARG A 757 -16.85 59.67 -11.58
CA ARG A 757 -17.97 60.59 -11.30
C ARG A 757 -17.65 61.70 -10.31
N ARG A 758 -16.57 61.62 -9.54
CA ARG A 758 -16.11 62.77 -8.74
C ARG A 758 -15.57 63.81 -9.72
N PRO A 759 -16.27 64.93 -9.97
CA PRO A 759 -15.69 66.00 -10.76
C PRO A 759 -14.41 66.39 -10.03
N THR A 760 -13.32 66.54 -10.76
CA THR A 760 -12.18 67.33 -10.31
C THR A 760 -12.74 68.72 -10.02
N MET A 761 -13.20 68.95 -8.79
CA MET A 761 -13.29 70.28 -8.23
C MET A 761 -11.85 70.74 -8.13
N ALA A 762 -11.31 71.20 -9.26
CA ALA A 762 -10.12 71.99 -9.31
C ALA A 762 -10.38 73.13 -8.32
N ARG A 763 -9.68 73.09 -7.18
CA ARG A 763 -9.53 74.24 -6.31
C ARG A 763 -8.97 75.35 -7.21
N ALA A 764 -9.85 76.23 -7.67
CA ALA A 764 -9.45 77.53 -8.16
C ALA A 764 -8.77 78.22 -6.98
N ALA A 765 -7.44 78.23 -7.00
CA ALA A 765 -6.67 79.15 -6.17
C ALA A 765 -7.04 80.56 -6.67
N VAL A 766 -7.84 81.26 -5.87
CA VAL A 766 -8.06 82.70 -5.99
C VAL A 766 -6.76 83.39 -5.52
N PRO A 767 -6.27 84.40 -6.25
CA PRO A 767 -4.90 84.94 -6.14
C PRO A 767 -4.53 85.51 -4.78
#